data_AF-A0A8W8MI84-F1
#
_entry.id   AF-A0A8W8MI84-F1
#
_cell.length_a   1.000
_cell.length_b   1.000
_cell.length_c   1.000
_cell.angle_alpha   90.00
_cell.angle_beta   90.00
_cell.angle_gamma   90.00
#
_symmetry.space_group_name_H-M   'P 1'
#
loop_
_entity.id
_entity.type
_entity.pdbx_description
1 polymer ?
#
loop_
_entity_poly.entity_id
_entity_poly.type
_entity_poly.pdbx_seq_one_letter_code
_entity_poly.pdbx_strand_id
1 'polypeptide(L)'
;MPRIAIVFLTFLAGVASRRNKVLLVSMDGFRWDYVSSVPTPNLDRLAGIGTRADYINNTFCTKTFPSHFSVATGLYEESHGIIGNVMYDPVFNETFNPKTMDSKWWNGGEPIWITAVKQGLKSATYFWPGSEAEIRGLRPTLYKKYANVDIRVQIDNVTDWLKGDIDLAVMYSPQPDKAGHTYGPSAPELKEKVQEVDLAVGFLLDKLEEKNLSSKVNLVLTSDHGMTEIDFQKKRIEISSLVNLSDIIRKSDKGPLMHITPVEGKLESVYQALSKSDKMTVYKKEEIPEFWHYKNNRRVMPILCVADEGWSVVWDKDDLINKTDRGNHGYDNRLSSMKPIFYAAGPDIRKNYTTPPFLSVDIYSLLCSLLDIDQASNNGSYERVRNFVVKQGKTAGLIMADWGSLLCLVAVCMADLVSYASTKKYAGQVLLVSMDGFRWDYINKTQTPNFDRMARLGTHALYMNNTFITKTFPNHYTLVTGLYEESHGIIGNHMYDPVLNKTFSRGNNDPVWWDGGEPLWVTARKYNQTSATFYWPGSEAKIRGYRPNKWLPYNESVPFRPRVDRVMGWLANDSINFVTLYFHEPDKTGHNFGPDSPQIIEKVKEMDGILGYILDSMQKYSLTDKVNLIVLSDHGMTTIDLQHRLIDISQIVDMKEDVLFTMDGGPIMHINPKRSPENVIQKMRNASVPHLTVYLKEEIPVEWHYGKNRRVMPIFATADEGWAIVTNASIAMTLSDKGDHGYNNALLSMKPIFYAMGPNIRRNYQVSVFKNVDIYPLVCELLQLPPAANNGSLRRVQSFIVSNDSVNSSTELSTLSVWVLLLFSIISSTIMSNLRSL
;
A
#
# COMPACT_ATOMS: atom_id res chain seq x y z
N MET A 1 -31.49 -41.48 52.55
CA MET A 1 -30.28 -42.07 51.91
C MET A 1 -30.59 -43.51 51.53
N PRO A 2 -30.02 -44.10 50.45
CA PRO A 2 -29.16 -43.59 49.37
C PRO A 2 -29.83 -43.81 47.97
N ARG A 3 -29.39 -43.35 46.77
CA ARG A 3 -28.17 -42.70 46.25
C ARG A 3 -28.49 -42.07 44.86
N ILE A 4 -28.18 -40.78 44.69
CA ILE A 4 -27.49 -40.13 43.55
C ILE A 4 -28.06 -40.32 42.12
N ALA A 5 -28.67 -39.26 41.57
CA ALA A 5 -28.25 -38.57 40.33
C ALA A 5 -29.29 -37.50 39.88
N ILE A 6 -29.34 -36.38 40.60
CA ILE A 6 -29.63 -35.08 39.97
C ILE A 6 -28.28 -34.65 39.39
N VAL A 7 -28.13 -34.39 38.08
CA VAL A 7 -27.66 -33.12 37.45
C VAL A 7 -27.62 -33.26 35.91
N PHE A 8 -27.93 -32.16 35.22
CA PHE A 8 -27.52 -31.75 33.85
C PHE A 8 -28.28 -32.29 32.62
N LEU A 9 -29.28 -31.52 32.17
CA LEU A 9 -29.58 -31.33 30.74
C LEU A 9 -30.18 -29.94 30.44
N THR A 10 -29.74 -28.94 31.19
CA THR A 10 -29.76 -27.52 30.81
C THR A 10 -28.31 -27.12 30.51
N PHE A 11 -28.10 -26.37 29.42
CA PHE A 11 -26.81 -25.96 28.82
C PHE A 11 -26.18 -26.91 27.79
N LEU A 12 -26.78 -27.00 26.60
CA LEU A 12 -26.01 -27.19 25.35
C LEU A 12 -26.60 -26.34 24.20
N ALA A 13 -26.95 -25.09 24.48
CA ALA A 13 -26.73 -24.06 23.48
C ALA A 13 -25.26 -23.69 23.64
N GLY A 14 -24.38 -24.27 22.82
CA GLY A 14 -22.97 -23.94 22.83
C GLY A 14 -22.82 -22.45 22.60
N VAL A 15 -22.48 -21.72 23.66
CA VAL A 15 -21.83 -20.42 23.55
C VAL A 15 -20.55 -20.71 22.77
N ALA A 16 -20.55 -20.44 21.48
CA ALA A 16 -19.31 -20.33 20.73
C ALA A 16 -18.57 -19.13 21.35
N SER A 17 -17.73 -19.41 22.35
CA SER A 17 -16.75 -18.47 22.87
C SER A 17 -15.94 -17.99 21.67
N ARG A 18 -16.19 -16.76 21.21
CA ARG A 18 -15.49 -16.20 20.07
C ARG A 18 -13.99 -16.19 20.41
N ARG A 19 -13.19 -16.94 19.65
CA ARG A 19 -11.73 -17.03 19.84
C ARG A 19 -11.11 -15.63 19.72
N ASN A 20 -10.06 -15.38 20.49
CA ASN A 20 -9.28 -14.16 20.33
C ASN A 20 -8.51 -14.23 19.02
N LYS A 21 -8.31 -13.06 18.42
CA LYS A 21 -7.65 -12.87 17.13
C LYS A 21 -6.16 -12.67 17.34
N VAL A 22 -5.38 -12.80 16.28
CA VAL A 22 -3.92 -12.61 16.33
C VAL A 22 -3.47 -11.60 15.29
N LEU A 23 -2.60 -10.69 15.72
CA LEU A 23 -1.86 -9.78 14.86
C LEU A 23 -0.37 -10.07 15.00
N LEU A 24 0.27 -10.56 13.94
CA LEU A 24 1.72 -10.69 13.86
C LEU A 24 2.31 -9.49 13.10
N VAL A 25 3.28 -8.81 13.69
CA VAL A 25 3.98 -7.68 13.09
C VAL A 25 5.46 -7.95 13.07
N SER A 26 6.10 -7.81 11.91
CA SER A 26 7.56 -7.84 11.77
C SER A 26 8.10 -6.47 11.36
N MET A 27 9.11 -6.00 12.10
CA MET A 27 9.91 -4.82 11.77
C MET A 27 11.26 -5.29 11.23
N ASP A 28 11.42 -5.30 9.91
CA ASP A 28 12.60 -5.85 9.22
C ASP A 28 13.90 -5.23 9.75
N GLY A 29 14.89 -6.06 10.06
CA GLY A 29 16.22 -5.62 10.50
C GLY A 29 16.28 -4.94 11.86
N PHE A 30 15.21 -5.02 12.67
CA PHE A 30 15.18 -4.41 14.01
C PHE A 30 15.98 -5.27 15.01
N ARG A 31 17.21 -4.82 15.31
CA ARG A 31 18.17 -5.48 16.20
C ARG A 31 17.78 -5.30 17.67
N TRP A 32 18.06 -6.32 18.48
CA TRP A 32 17.62 -6.40 19.87
C TRP A 32 18.05 -5.23 20.76
N ASP A 33 19.23 -4.66 20.53
CA ASP A 33 19.84 -3.60 21.35
C ASP A 33 19.44 -2.18 20.90
N TYR A 34 18.75 -2.03 19.76
CA TYR A 34 18.29 -0.71 19.29
C TYR A 34 17.37 -0.03 20.30
N VAL A 35 16.56 -0.80 21.03
CA VAL A 35 15.66 -0.28 22.08
C VAL A 35 16.43 0.33 23.26
N SER A 36 17.71 0.02 23.42
CA SER A 36 18.57 0.61 24.46
C SER A 36 19.33 1.85 23.95
N SER A 37 19.28 2.14 22.65
CA SER A 37 20.06 3.22 22.02
C SER A 37 19.33 4.57 21.99
N VAL A 38 18.02 4.56 22.19
CA VAL A 38 17.11 5.72 22.23
C VAL A 38 15.92 5.42 23.15
N PRO A 39 15.21 6.44 23.67
CA PRO A 39 13.95 6.23 24.38
C PRO A 39 12.90 5.58 23.48
N THR A 40 12.30 4.47 23.93
CA THR A 40 11.23 3.75 23.25
C THR A 40 10.01 3.51 24.17
N PRO A 41 9.32 4.60 24.59
CA PRO A 41 8.27 4.51 25.61
C PRO A 41 7.07 3.63 25.20
N ASN A 42 6.79 3.45 23.91
CA ASN A 42 5.68 2.61 23.48
C ASN A 42 6.06 1.11 23.49
N LEU A 43 7.30 0.77 23.17
CA LEU A 43 7.85 -0.57 23.37
C LEU A 43 7.96 -0.90 24.87
N ASP A 44 8.32 0.06 25.71
CA ASP A 44 8.31 -0.09 27.16
C ASP A 44 6.88 -0.33 27.69
N ARG A 45 5.90 0.43 27.16
CA ARG A 45 4.47 0.20 27.44
C ARG A 45 4.05 -1.21 27.04
N LEU A 46 4.42 -1.65 25.83
CA LEU A 46 4.11 -2.97 25.30
C LEU A 46 4.69 -4.09 26.18
N ALA A 47 5.94 -3.95 26.65
CA ALA A 47 6.55 -4.86 27.61
C ALA A 47 5.80 -4.88 28.94
N GLY A 48 5.41 -3.72 29.47
CA GLY A 48 4.70 -3.62 30.75
C GLY A 48 3.32 -4.30 30.74
N ILE A 49 2.61 -4.22 29.62
CA ILE A 49 1.28 -4.85 29.46
C ILE A 49 1.35 -6.28 28.89
N GLY A 50 2.55 -6.83 28.68
CA GLY A 50 2.75 -8.05 27.91
C GLY A 50 3.98 -8.87 28.29
N THR A 51 4.43 -9.69 27.35
CA THR A 51 5.66 -10.49 27.42
C THR A 51 6.70 -9.89 26.48
N ARG A 52 7.95 -9.79 26.93
CA ARG A 52 9.11 -9.49 26.08
C ARG A 52 10.19 -10.56 26.24
N ALA A 53 11.03 -10.74 25.23
CA ALA A 53 12.26 -11.52 25.35
C ALA A 53 13.48 -10.61 25.39
N ASP A 54 14.58 -11.09 25.98
CA ASP A 54 15.87 -10.38 25.92
C ASP A 54 16.32 -10.19 24.46
N TYR A 55 16.16 -11.25 23.65
CA TYR A 55 16.31 -11.28 22.19
C TYR A 55 15.82 -12.63 21.65
N ILE A 56 15.71 -12.77 20.32
CA ILE A 56 15.43 -14.05 19.66
C ILE A 56 16.71 -14.69 19.15
N ASN A 57 16.84 -16.01 19.29
CA ASN A 57 17.81 -16.80 18.55
C ASN A 57 17.22 -17.15 17.18
N ASN A 58 17.60 -16.37 16.16
CA ASN A 58 17.10 -16.57 14.81
C ASN A 58 17.74 -17.79 14.11
N THR A 59 17.13 -18.26 13.02
CA THR A 59 17.67 -19.32 12.16
C THR A 59 18.86 -18.85 11.33
N PHE A 60 19.55 -19.77 10.65
CA PHE A 60 20.61 -19.45 9.71
C PHE A 60 20.13 -19.74 8.29
N CYS A 61 20.12 -18.80 7.34
CA CYS A 61 20.82 -17.53 7.37
C CYS A 61 19.95 -16.34 7.80
N THR A 62 20.59 -15.35 8.44
CA THR A 62 19.96 -14.12 8.96
C THR A 62 19.66 -13.11 7.84
N LYS A 63 18.96 -13.58 6.81
CA LYS A 63 18.47 -12.80 5.67
C LYS A 63 16.94 -12.73 5.68
N THR A 64 16.41 -11.70 5.05
CA THR A 64 14.98 -11.34 5.11
C THR A 64 14.03 -12.47 4.75
N PHE A 65 14.17 -13.05 3.55
CA PHE A 65 13.26 -14.09 3.06
C PHE A 65 13.35 -15.40 3.83
N PRO A 66 14.53 -16.01 4.07
CA PRO A 66 14.64 -17.22 4.88
C PRO A 66 14.09 -17.00 6.29
N SER A 67 14.53 -15.96 6.99
CA SER A 67 14.15 -15.72 8.38
C SER A 67 12.64 -15.50 8.55
N HIS A 68 12.02 -14.66 7.71
CA HIS A 68 10.57 -14.44 7.75
C HIS A 68 9.77 -15.70 7.43
N PHE A 69 10.26 -16.56 6.53
CA PHE A 69 9.58 -17.81 6.20
C PHE A 69 9.74 -18.85 7.31
N SER A 70 10.88 -18.88 8.00
CA SER A 70 11.08 -19.67 9.23
C SER A 70 10.10 -19.25 10.33
N VAL A 71 9.93 -17.95 10.58
CA VAL A 71 8.94 -17.43 11.54
C VAL A 71 7.51 -17.83 11.14
N ALA A 72 7.19 -17.74 9.84
CA ALA A 72 5.84 -18.02 9.36
C ALA A 72 5.48 -19.51 9.34
N THR A 73 6.46 -20.41 9.24
CA THR A 73 6.24 -21.86 9.06
C THR A 73 6.69 -22.70 10.26
N GLY A 74 7.51 -22.12 11.15
CA GLY A 74 8.18 -22.83 12.22
C GLY A 74 9.24 -23.81 11.74
N LEU A 75 9.67 -23.73 10.48
CA LEU A 75 10.66 -24.62 9.89
C LEU A 75 12.02 -23.93 9.79
N TYR A 76 13.11 -24.71 9.80
CA TYR A 76 14.41 -24.23 9.37
C TYR A 76 14.52 -24.17 7.85
N GLU A 77 15.52 -23.44 7.35
CA GLU A 77 15.82 -23.20 5.95
C GLU A 77 16.04 -24.50 5.19
N GLU A 78 16.67 -25.50 5.81
CA GLU A 78 16.85 -26.80 5.17
C GLU A 78 15.53 -27.52 4.91
N SER A 79 14.54 -27.31 5.77
CA SER A 79 13.22 -27.94 5.70
C SER A 79 12.30 -27.22 4.71
N HIS A 80 12.17 -25.90 4.79
CA HIS A 80 11.27 -25.14 3.92
C HIS A 80 11.89 -24.75 2.57
N GLY A 81 13.22 -24.82 2.45
CA GLY A 81 13.97 -24.64 1.21
C GLY A 81 14.16 -23.20 0.74
N ILE A 82 13.80 -22.19 1.52
CA ILE A 82 14.17 -20.80 1.24
C ILE A 82 15.48 -20.57 1.98
N ILE A 83 16.61 -20.68 1.29
CA ILE A 83 17.93 -20.69 1.94
C ILE A 83 18.67 -19.34 1.82
N GLY A 84 18.09 -18.36 1.11
CA GLY A 84 18.68 -17.05 0.88
C GLY A 84 17.74 -16.13 0.09
N ASN A 85 18.08 -14.84 0.00
CA ASN A 85 17.32 -13.88 -0.80
C ASN A 85 17.48 -14.13 -2.32
N VAL A 86 18.65 -14.61 -2.74
CA VAL A 86 18.91 -15.11 -4.10
C VAL A 86 19.50 -16.51 -4.01
N MET A 87 18.83 -17.50 -4.59
CA MET A 87 19.24 -18.91 -4.51
C MET A 87 18.90 -19.66 -5.79
N TYR A 88 19.69 -20.68 -6.12
CA TYR A 88 19.49 -21.52 -7.29
C TYR A 88 18.94 -22.89 -6.87
N ASP A 89 18.04 -23.45 -7.67
CA ASP A 89 17.55 -24.81 -7.48
C ASP A 89 18.06 -25.69 -8.64
N PRO A 90 18.85 -26.74 -8.35
CA PRO A 90 19.43 -27.59 -9.39
C PRO A 90 18.41 -28.46 -10.12
N VAL A 91 17.23 -28.71 -9.54
CA VAL A 91 16.17 -29.49 -10.17
C VAL A 91 15.31 -28.62 -11.07
N PHE A 92 15.00 -27.40 -10.63
CA PHE A 92 14.27 -26.45 -11.47
C PHE A 92 15.15 -25.80 -12.54
N ASN A 93 16.48 -25.79 -12.32
CA ASN A 93 17.46 -25.09 -13.15
C ASN A 93 17.10 -23.59 -13.29
N GLU A 94 16.63 -22.99 -12.20
CA GLU A 94 16.16 -21.61 -12.13
C GLU A 94 16.73 -20.93 -10.88
N THR A 95 16.73 -19.59 -10.89
CA THR A 95 17.16 -18.77 -9.75
C THR A 95 15.98 -18.04 -9.13
N PHE A 96 15.79 -18.26 -7.84
CA PHE A 96 14.89 -17.50 -6.99
C PHE A 96 15.49 -16.13 -6.67
N ASN A 97 14.63 -15.13 -6.61
CA ASN A 97 14.90 -13.80 -6.06
C ASN A 97 13.62 -13.27 -5.37
N PRO A 98 13.66 -12.12 -4.66
CA PRO A 98 12.52 -11.58 -3.91
C PRO A 98 11.22 -11.37 -4.71
N LYS A 99 11.27 -11.32 -6.05
CA LYS A 99 10.08 -11.18 -6.93
C LYS A 99 9.48 -12.52 -7.35
N THR A 100 10.06 -13.65 -6.92
CA THR A 100 9.66 -14.99 -7.37
C THR A 100 8.44 -15.48 -6.61
N MET A 101 7.30 -15.58 -7.29
CA MET A 101 6.00 -15.96 -6.68
C MET A 101 5.46 -17.31 -7.18
N ASP A 102 6.25 -18.07 -7.96
CA ASP A 102 5.87 -19.41 -8.41
C ASP A 102 5.84 -20.38 -7.22
N SER A 103 4.70 -21.05 -7.03
CA SER A 103 4.40 -21.98 -5.94
C SER A 103 5.47 -23.06 -5.73
N LYS A 104 6.17 -23.50 -6.79
CA LYS A 104 7.20 -24.55 -6.70
C LYS A 104 8.35 -24.19 -5.75
N TRP A 105 8.57 -22.89 -5.52
CA TRP A 105 9.59 -22.40 -4.60
C TRP A 105 9.15 -22.44 -3.14
N TRP A 106 7.86 -22.20 -2.89
CA TRP A 106 7.28 -21.91 -1.58
C TRP A 106 6.58 -23.11 -0.92
N ASN A 107 6.31 -24.18 -1.67
CA ASN A 107 5.58 -25.35 -1.17
C ASN A 107 6.32 -26.17 -0.09
N GLY A 108 7.60 -25.86 0.19
CA GLY A 108 8.40 -26.56 1.20
C GLY A 108 7.92 -26.36 2.65
N GLY A 109 7.17 -25.28 2.93
CA GLY A 109 6.61 -25.01 4.27
C GLY A 109 5.13 -24.64 4.20
N GLU A 110 4.42 -24.82 5.33
CA GLU A 110 3.07 -24.33 5.48
C GLU A 110 3.05 -23.10 6.39
N PRO A 111 2.88 -21.89 5.84
CA PRO A 111 2.89 -20.70 6.67
C PRO A 111 1.58 -20.54 7.43
N ILE A 112 1.64 -19.84 8.56
CA ILE A 112 0.54 -19.69 9.53
C ILE A 112 -0.79 -19.24 8.91
N TRP A 113 -0.75 -18.40 7.86
CA TRP A 113 -1.96 -17.95 7.18
C TRP A 113 -2.65 -19.07 6.36
N ILE A 114 -1.90 -20.06 5.89
CA ILE A 114 -2.44 -21.26 5.23
C ILE A 114 -2.93 -22.26 6.29
N THR A 115 -2.19 -22.45 7.38
CA THR A 115 -2.61 -23.29 8.50
C THR A 115 -3.94 -22.83 9.10
N ALA A 116 -4.13 -21.50 9.24
CA ALA A 116 -5.39 -20.90 9.67
C ALA A 116 -6.54 -21.16 8.66
N VAL A 117 -6.30 -20.92 7.35
CA VAL A 117 -7.32 -21.12 6.30
C VAL A 117 -7.77 -22.58 6.20
N LYS A 118 -6.85 -23.55 6.31
CA LYS A 118 -7.19 -24.98 6.30
C LYS A 118 -8.10 -25.39 7.45
N GLN A 119 -8.10 -24.64 8.53
CA GLN A 119 -8.90 -24.90 9.73
C GLN A 119 -10.11 -23.97 9.85
N GLY A 120 -10.50 -23.34 8.73
CA GLY A 120 -11.73 -22.55 8.62
C GLY A 120 -11.62 -21.12 9.16
N LEU A 121 -10.43 -20.67 9.55
CA LEU A 121 -10.20 -19.28 9.95
C LEU A 121 -9.91 -18.39 8.74
N LYS A 122 -10.24 -17.10 8.85
CA LYS A 122 -9.88 -16.11 7.83
C LYS A 122 -8.55 -15.46 8.17
N SER A 123 -7.62 -15.50 7.22
CA SER A 123 -6.30 -14.90 7.38
C SER A 123 -6.08 -13.75 6.39
N ALA A 124 -5.33 -12.74 6.81
CA ALA A 124 -4.95 -11.62 5.97
C ALA A 124 -3.46 -11.32 6.07
N THR A 125 -2.83 -10.98 4.95
CA THR A 125 -1.40 -10.62 4.91
C THR A 125 -1.20 -9.22 4.33
N TYR A 126 -0.34 -8.45 4.99
CA TYR A 126 0.15 -7.16 4.53
C TYR A 126 1.66 -7.30 4.31
N PHE A 127 2.05 -7.57 3.06
CA PHE A 127 3.43 -7.59 2.56
C PHE A 127 4.37 -8.70 3.05
N TRP A 128 3.91 -9.66 3.86
CA TRP A 128 4.78 -10.70 4.39
C TRP A 128 5.46 -11.53 3.28
N PRO A 129 6.78 -11.80 3.35
CA PRO A 129 7.49 -12.62 2.36
C PRO A 129 6.81 -13.97 2.09
N GLY A 130 6.57 -14.26 0.81
CA GLY A 130 5.88 -15.48 0.36
C GLY A 130 4.35 -15.43 0.39
N SER A 131 3.73 -14.40 0.97
CA SER A 131 2.27 -14.33 1.08
C SER A 131 1.53 -14.03 -0.23
N GLU A 132 2.23 -13.57 -1.27
CA GLU A 132 1.68 -13.40 -2.62
C GLU A 132 1.65 -14.70 -3.44
N ALA A 133 2.51 -15.66 -3.08
CA ALA A 133 2.58 -16.94 -3.74
C ALA A 133 1.37 -17.82 -3.38
N GLU A 134 0.95 -18.65 -4.32
CA GLU A 134 0.08 -19.77 -3.97
C GLU A 134 0.92 -20.83 -3.27
N ILE A 135 0.53 -21.24 -2.06
CA ILE A 135 1.25 -22.24 -1.28
C ILE A 135 0.29 -23.38 -1.01
N ARG A 136 0.63 -24.56 -1.52
CA ARG A 136 -0.20 -25.78 -1.43
C ARG A 136 -1.62 -25.57 -1.97
N GLY A 137 -1.74 -24.85 -3.08
CA GLY A 137 -3.02 -24.54 -3.74
C GLY A 137 -3.87 -23.48 -3.02
N LEU A 138 -3.33 -22.85 -1.97
CA LEU A 138 -4.07 -21.91 -1.13
C LEU A 138 -3.37 -20.56 -1.05
N ARG A 139 -4.16 -19.55 -0.74
CA ARG A 139 -3.73 -18.18 -0.40
C ARG A 139 -4.42 -17.74 0.89
N PRO A 140 -3.86 -16.75 1.60
CA PRO A 140 -4.62 -16.08 2.65
C PRO A 140 -5.94 -15.52 2.10
N THR A 141 -6.96 -15.41 2.95
CA THR A 141 -8.28 -14.88 2.57
C THR A 141 -8.18 -13.48 1.96
N LEU A 142 -7.25 -12.66 2.47
CA LEU A 142 -6.89 -11.37 1.92
C LEU A 142 -5.37 -11.24 1.85
N TYR A 143 -4.84 -10.64 0.80
CA TYR A 143 -3.43 -10.25 0.76
C TYR A 143 -3.22 -8.94 0.00
N LYS A 144 -2.12 -8.26 0.32
CA LYS A 144 -1.63 -7.09 -0.39
C LYS A 144 -0.30 -7.41 -1.05
N LYS A 145 -0.20 -7.09 -2.34
CA LYS A 145 1.07 -7.13 -3.06
C LYS A 145 2.02 -6.06 -2.53
N TYR A 146 3.29 -6.40 -2.38
CA TYR A 146 4.30 -5.50 -1.86
C TYR A 146 4.33 -4.16 -2.61
N ALA A 147 4.31 -3.07 -1.85
CA ALA A 147 4.42 -1.71 -2.36
C ALA A 147 5.00 -0.81 -1.27
N ASN A 148 5.58 0.33 -1.65
CA ASN A 148 6.04 1.30 -0.68
C ASN A 148 4.83 2.01 -0.03
N VAL A 149 4.47 1.61 1.20
CA VAL A 149 3.30 2.11 1.94
C VAL A 149 3.71 2.48 3.36
N ASP A 150 3.29 3.67 3.79
CA ASP A 150 3.49 4.17 5.15
C ASP A 150 2.91 3.21 6.21
N ILE A 151 3.68 2.97 7.28
CA ILE A 151 3.36 1.97 8.30
C ILE A 151 2.04 2.24 9.01
N ARG A 152 1.62 3.50 9.18
CA ARG A 152 0.34 3.85 9.81
C ARG A 152 -0.85 3.40 8.95
N VAL A 153 -0.70 3.45 7.63
CA VAL A 153 -1.70 2.92 6.69
C VAL A 153 -1.81 1.41 6.77
N GLN A 154 -0.67 0.73 6.95
CA GLN A 154 -0.67 -0.71 7.17
C GLN A 154 -1.42 -1.04 8.48
N ILE A 155 -1.09 -0.33 9.57
CA ILE A 155 -1.73 -0.46 10.89
C ILE A 155 -3.25 -0.25 10.81
N ASP A 156 -3.71 0.81 10.16
CA ASP A 156 -5.15 1.06 10.00
C ASP A 156 -5.85 -0.10 9.28
N ASN A 157 -5.25 -0.58 8.18
CA ASN A 157 -5.83 -1.68 7.40
C ASN A 157 -5.88 -2.99 8.19
N VAL A 158 -4.78 -3.38 8.86
CA VAL A 158 -4.76 -4.66 9.60
C VAL A 158 -5.69 -4.62 10.81
N THR A 159 -5.79 -3.48 11.49
CA THR A 159 -6.74 -3.32 12.61
C THR A 159 -8.20 -3.26 12.13
N ASP A 160 -8.48 -2.70 10.95
CA ASP A 160 -9.81 -2.79 10.33
C ASP A 160 -10.17 -4.23 9.92
N TRP A 161 -9.23 -4.98 9.37
CA TRP A 161 -9.43 -6.40 9.06
C TRP A 161 -9.77 -7.20 10.32
N LEU A 162 -9.02 -6.99 11.40
CA LEU A 162 -9.24 -7.65 12.69
C LEU A 162 -10.55 -7.21 13.36
N LYS A 163 -11.01 -5.97 13.14
CA LYS A 163 -12.34 -5.52 13.56
C LYS A 163 -13.45 -6.25 12.82
N GLY A 164 -13.22 -6.56 11.54
CA GLY A 164 -14.09 -7.39 10.71
C GLY A 164 -14.03 -8.87 11.08
N ASP A 165 -13.97 -9.70 10.06
CA ASP A 165 -14.06 -11.16 10.15
C ASP A 165 -12.71 -11.87 9.99
N ILE A 166 -11.59 -11.15 9.89
CA ILE A 166 -10.25 -11.74 9.86
C ILE A 166 -9.83 -12.18 11.27
N ASP A 167 -9.42 -13.42 11.43
CA ASP A 167 -8.97 -14.01 12.70
C ASP A 167 -7.46 -13.85 12.91
N LEU A 168 -6.69 -13.88 11.81
CA LEU A 168 -5.24 -13.71 11.79
C LEU A 168 -4.86 -12.63 10.78
N ALA A 169 -4.17 -11.59 11.22
CA ALA A 169 -3.49 -10.65 10.34
C ALA A 169 -1.97 -10.73 10.55
N VAL A 170 -1.21 -10.71 9.46
CA VAL A 170 0.27 -10.62 9.51
C VAL A 170 0.74 -9.40 8.72
N MET A 171 1.68 -8.63 9.26
CA MET A 171 2.15 -7.35 8.72
C MET A 171 3.68 -7.30 8.70
N TYR A 172 4.26 -6.81 7.60
CA TYR A 172 5.69 -6.63 7.42
C TYR A 172 6.04 -5.18 7.08
N SER A 173 7.04 -4.61 7.76
CA SER A 173 7.54 -3.25 7.50
C SER A 173 9.06 -3.21 7.30
N PRO A 174 9.57 -2.68 6.16
CA PRO A 174 11.00 -2.71 5.80
C PRO A 174 11.83 -1.55 6.38
N GLN A 175 11.24 -0.69 7.22
CA GLN A 175 11.82 0.63 7.50
C GLN A 175 13.18 0.62 8.25
N PRO A 176 13.39 -0.16 9.34
CA PRO A 176 14.66 -0.18 10.06
C PRO A 176 15.79 -0.73 9.20
N ASP A 177 15.54 -1.83 8.48
CA ASP A 177 16.51 -2.47 7.59
C ASP A 177 17.03 -1.50 6.52
N LYS A 178 16.12 -0.83 5.80
CA LYS A 178 16.49 0.16 4.77
C LYS A 178 17.38 1.27 5.34
N ALA A 179 17.05 1.78 6.53
CA ALA A 179 17.84 2.83 7.17
C ALA A 179 19.22 2.31 7.58
N GLY A 180 19.29 1.13 8.20
CA GLY A 180 20.57 0.59 8.65
C GLY A 180 21.47 0.15 7.49
N HIS A 181 20.92 -0.32 6.36
CA HIS A 181 21.71 -0.50 5.13
C HIS A 181 22.29 0.82 4.63
N THR A 182 21.48 1.88 4.57
CA THR A 182 21.89 3.18 4.00
C THR A 182 22.91 3.90 4.88
N TYR A 183 22.68 3.95 6.19
CA TYR A 183 23.43 4.79 7.12
C TYR A 183 24.38 4.03 8.05
N GLY A 184 24.07 2.75 8.34
CA GLY A 184 24.79 1.90 9.30
C GLY A 184 23.98 1.65 10.59
N PRO A 185 24.13 0.48 11.25
CA PRO A 185 23.41 0.13 12.47
C PRO A 185 23.71 1.01 13.71
N SER A 186 24.71 1.88 13.65
CA SER A 186 25.08 2.77 14.76
C SER A 186 24.78 4.25 14.48
N ALA A 187 24.29 4.56 13.28
CA ALA A 187 24.12 5.92 12.80
C ALA A 187 22.96 6.67 13.51
N PRO A 188 23.07 8.00 13.70
CA PRO A 188 21.96 8.82 14.22
C PRO A 188 20.66 8.66 13.43
N GLU A 189 20.73 8.52 12.12
CA GLU A 189 19.57 8.37 11.23
C GLU A 189 18.81 7.06 11.51
N LEU A 190 19.51 5.99 11.90
CA LEU A 190 18.86 4.77 12.32
C LEU A 190 18.20 4.94 13.69
N LYS A 191 18.82 5.69 14.61
CA LYS A 191 18.23 6.00 15.92
C LYS A 191 16.92 6.77 15.78
N GLU A 192 16.86 7.74 14.86
CA GLU A 192 15.62 8.43 14.49
C GLU A 192 14.58 7.45 13.95
N LYS A 193 15.01 6.51 13.09
CA LYS A 193 14.10 5.48 12.55
C LYS A 193 13.55 4.55 13.63
N VAL A 194 14.35 4.20 14.64
CA VAL A 194 13.91 3.41 15.79
C VAL A 194 12.83 4.17 16.59
N GLN A 195 12.98 5.48 16.77
CA GLN A 195 11.95 6.31 17.42
C GLN A 195 10.67 6.38 16.58
N GLU A 196 10.77 6.48 15.25
CA GLU A 196 9.60 6.43 14.36
C GLU A 196 8.85 5.09 14.47
N VAL A 197 9.57 3.98 14.58
CA VAL A 197 8.97 2.66 14.79
C VAL A 197 8.29 2.58 16.16
N ASP A 198 8.90 3.11 17.22
CA ASP A 198 8.27 3.19 18.54
C ASP A 198 6.96 4.00 18.48
N LEU A 199 6.95 5.14 17.79
CA LEU A 199 5.73 5.93 17.56
C LEU A 199 4.68 5.14 16.76
N ALA A 200 5.08 4.32 15.80
CA ALA A 200 4.17 3.43 15.07
C ALA A 200 3.60 2.32 15.96
N VAL A 201 4.39 1.77 16.88
CA VAL A 201 3.89 0.81 17.90
C VAL A 201 2.88 1.49 18.82
N GLY A 202 3.15 2.73 19.26
CA GLY A 202 2.18 3.53 20.01
C GLY A 202 0.87 3.71 19.26
N PHE A 203 0.96 4.14 18.01
CA PHE A 203 -0.21 4.30 17.12
C PHE A 203 -0.98 2.98 16.92
N LEU A 204 -0.29 1.84 16.78
CA LEU A 204 -0.93 0.53 16.67
C LEU A 204 -1.72 0.18 17.94
N LEU A 205 -1.11 0.36 19.11
CA LEU A 205 -1.76 0.09 20.39
C LEU A 205 -2.99 0.99 20.58
N ASP A 206 -2.87 2.27 20.25
CA ASP A 206 -3.99 3.22 20.33
C ASP A 206 -5.11 2.85 19.35
N LYS A 207 -4.79 2.35 18.14
CA LYS A 207 -5.78 1.86 17.18
C LYS A 207 -6.48 0.59 17.63
N LEU A 208 -5.77 -0.32 18.32
CA LEU A 208 -6.37 -1.48 18.93
C LEU A 208 -7.35 -1.07 20.05
N GLU A 209 -7.00 -0.07 20.86
CA GLU A 209 -7.90 0.47 21.90
C GLU A 209 -9.12 1.17 21.28
N GLU A 210 -8.90 2.11 20.36
CA GLU A 210 -9.94 2.88 19.63
C GLU A 210 -10.99 1.95 18.99
N LYS A 211 -10.55 0.83 18.41
CA LYS A 211 -11.41 -0.13 17.72
C LYS A 211 -12.01 -1.19 18.65
N ASN A 212 -11.82 -1.09 19.97
CA ASN A 212 -12.25 -2.08 20.96
C ASN A 212 -11.70 -3.49 20.68
N LEU A 213 -10.44 -3.54 20.25
CA LEU A 213 -9.71 -4.76 19.91
C LEU A 213 -8.70 -5.18 20.97
N SER A 214 -8.31 -4.31 21.90
CA SER A 214 -7.31 -4.65 22.94
C SER A 214 -7.69 -5.83 23.84
N SER A 215 -8.99 -6.10 24.00
CA SER A 215 -9.51 -7.26 24.73
C SER A 215 -9.78 -8.49 23.85
N LYS A 216 -9.52 -8.39 22.54
CA LYS A 216 -9.86 -9.41 21.53
C LYS A 216 -8.68 -9.83 20.64
N VAL A 217 -7.58 -9.06 20.63
CA VAL A 217 -6.43 -9.29 19.76
C VAL A 217 -5.19 -9.54 20.61
N ASN A 218 -4.51 -10.65 20.32
CA ASN A 218 -3.15 -10.91 20.75
C ASN A 218 -2.18 -10.36 19.70
N LEU A 219 -1.46 -9.30 20.05
CA LEU A 219 -0.38 -8.72 19.26
C LEU A 219 0.92 -9.49 19.53
N VAL A 220 1.60 -9.92 18.48
CA VAL A 220 2.97 -10.43 18.49
C VAL A 220 3.80 -9.51 17.59
N LEU A 221 4.76 -8.81 18.17
CA LEU A 221 5.71 -7.93 17.48
C LEU A 221 7.10 -8.57 17.51
N THR A 222 7.71 -8.72 16.34
CA THR A 222 9.01 -9.35 16.18
C THR A 222 9.83 -8.66 15.09
N SER A 223 11.01 -9.21 14.84
CA SER A 223 11.91 -8.88 13.74
C SER A 223 12.55 -10.18 13.28
N ASP A 224 13.08 -10.19 12.08
CA ASP A 224 13.65 -11.34 11.44
C ASP A 224 15.15 -11.45 11.66
N HIS A 225 15.90 -10.35 11.60
CA HIS A 225 17.33 -10.34 11.88
C HIS A 225 17.80 -9.01 12.48
N GLY A 226 19.05 -9.00 12.93
CA GLY A 226 19.80 -7.77 13.18
C GLY A 226 20.70 -7.40 12.00
N MET A 227 21.68 -6.54 12.24
CA MET A 227 22.62 -6.03 11.25
C MET A 227 23.92 -5.55 11.89
N THR A 228 25.01 -5.59 11.13
CA THR A 228 26.34 -5.10 11.53
C THR A 228 26.87 -4.03 10.57
N GLU A 229 27.82 -3.22 11.04
CA GLU A 229 28.49 -2.19 10.22
C GLU A 229 29.41 -2.86 9.19
N ILE A 230 29.48 -2.27 8.00
CA ILE A 230 30.38 -2.71 6.93
C ILE A 230 31.11 -1.54 6.28
N ASP A 231 32.31 -1.82 5.79
CA ASP A 231 33.09 -0.91 4.96
C ASP A 231 33.57 -1.69 3.73
N PHE A 232 32.81 -1.63 2.64
CA PHE A 232 33.13 -2.35 1.40
C PHE A 232 34.49 -1.96 0.80
N GLN A 233 35.00 -0.77 1.11
CA GLN A 233 36.28 -0.30 0.59
C GLN A 233 37.47 -0.93 1.33
N LYS A 234 37.27 -1.39 2.58
CA LYS A 234 38.36 -1.95 3.40
C LYS A 234 38.19 -3.42 3.77
N LYS A 235 36.97 -3.88 3.99
CA LYS A 235 36.66 -5.21 4.52
C LYS A 235 35.90 -6.05 3.49
N ARG A 236 36.60 -6.39 2.40
CA ARG A 236 36.05 -7.25 1.34
C ARG A 236 36.95 -8.42 1.01
N ILE A 237 36.34 -9.50 0.54
CA ILE A 237 36.99 -10.73 0.09
C ILE A 237 36.62 -10.89 -1.38
N GLU A 238 37.57 -10.67 -2.27
CA GLU A 238 37.37 -10.76 -3.72
C GLU A 238 37.62 -12.20 -4.19
N ILE A 239 36.56 -12.92 -4.60
CA ILE A 239 36.68 -14.33 -5.03
C ILE A 239 37.63 -14.49 -6.22
N SER A 240 37.60 -13.57 -7.18
CA SER A 240 38.50 -13.55 -8.34
C SER A 240 39.99 -13.44 -7.99
N SER A 241 40.33 -12.94 -6.79
CA SER A 241 41.71 -12.90 -6.30
C SER A 241 42.18 -14.24 -5.71
N LEU A 242 41.24 -15.11 -5.32
CA LEU A 242 41.52 -16.40 -4.69
C LEU A 242 41.40 -17.57 -5.68
N VAL A 243 40.43 -17.50 -6.60
CA VAL A 243 40.06 -18.57 -7.51
C VAL A 243 39.90 -18.04 -8.93
N ASN A 244 40.29 -18.83 -9.92
CA ASN A 244 39.97 -18.55 -11.31
C ASN A 244 38.44 -18.71 -11.53
N LEU A 245 37.75 -17.61 -11.85
CA LEU A 245 36.29 -17.62 -12.01
C LEU A 245 35.77 -18.59 -13.08
N SER A 246 36.61 -19.04 -14.02
CA SER A 246 36.25 -20.08 -14.99
C SER A 246 36.12 -21.49 -14.39
N ASP A 247 36.64 -21.72 -13.18
CA ASP A 247 36.46 -22.95 -12.42
C ASP A 247 35.11 -23.00 -11.66
N ILE A 248 34.26 -21.97 -11.82
CA ILE A 248 32.96 -21.84 -11.16
C ILE A 248 31.83 -21.81 -12.20
N ILE A 249 30.90 -22.77 -12.12
CA ILE A 249 29.77 -22.87 -13.05
C ILE A 249 28.53 -22.10 -12.58
N ARG A 250 28.34 -21.92 -11.26
CA ARG A 250 27.25 -21.11 -10.71
C ARG A 250 27.74 -20.16 -9.64
N LYS A 251 27.30 -18.92 -9.79
CA LYS A 251 27.49 -17.81 -8.87
C LYS A 251 26.15 -17.50 -8.19
N SER A 252 26.12 -17.39 -6.86
CA SER A 252 24.95 -16.91 -6.11
C SER A 252 25.07 -15.43 -5.73
N ASP A 253 24.24 -15.01 -4.76
CA ASP A 253 24.31 -13.71 -4.06
C ASP A 253 25.71 -13.38 -3.51
N LYS A 254 25.90 -12.10 -3.17
CA LYS A 254 27.13 -11.51 -2.60
C LYS A 254 26.88 -10.89 -1.22
N GLY A 255 27.94 -10.60 -0.48
CA GLY A 255 27.88 -10.02 0.86
C GLY A 255 28.31 -11.02 1.95
N PRO A 256 27.58 -11.16 3.06
CA PRO A 256 28.03 -12.00 4.19
C PRO A 256 28.00 -13.51 3.94
N LEU A 257 27.19 -13.94 2.96
CA LEU A 257 26.96 -15.33 2.63
C LEU A 257 27.04 -15.51 1.11
N MET A 258 27.81 -16.49 0.65
CA MET A 258 27.93 -16.81 -0.78
C MET A 258 27.96 -18.32 -1.00
N HIS A 259 27.18 -18.79 -1.97
CA HIS A 259 27.15 -20.16 -2.44
C HIS A 259 27.88 -20.28 -3.78
N ILE A 260 28.65 -21.36 -3.93
CA ILE A 260 29.47 -21.60 -5.11
C ILE A 260 29.25 -23.04 -5.59
N THR A 261 28.98 -23.18 -6.89
CA THR A 261 29.08 -24.48 -7.57
C THR A 261 30.31 -24.48 -8.47
N PRO A 262 31.36 -25.26 -8.13
CA PRO A 262 32.52 -25.46 -8.98
C PRO A 262 32.18 -26.25 -10.25
N VAL A 263 33.01 -26.10 -11.28
CA VAL A 263 33.04 -27.01 -12.44
C VAL A 263 33.34 -28.44 -11.95
N GLU A 264 32.83 -29.45 -12.66
CA GLU A 264 33.08 -30.85 -12.35
C GLU A 264 34.58 -31.15 -12.19
N GLY A 265 34.95 -31.87 -11.13
CA GLY A 265 36.35 -32.15 -10.79
C GLY A 265 37.12 -31.01 -10.10
N LYS A 266 36.57 -29.79 -10.00
CA LYS A 266 37.23 -28.62 -9.39
C LYS A 266 36.86 -28.35 -7.93
N LEU A 267 35.99 -29.15 -7.32
CA LEU A 267 35.49 -28.95 -5.95
C LEU A 267 36.63 -28.74 -4.94
N GLU A 268 37.58 -29.67 -4.88
CA GLU A 268 38.67 -29.61 -3.90
C GLU A 268 39.59 -28.42 -4.16
N SER A 269 39.97 -28.16 -5.41
CA SER A 269 40.85 -27.04 -5.75
C SER A 269 40.21 -25.68 -5.43
N VAL A 270 38.91 -25.51 -5.70
CA VAL A 270 38.18 -24.27 -5.41
C VAL A 270 38.04 -24.11 -3.90
N TYR A 271 37.65 -25.17 -3.18
CA TYR A 271 37.57 -25.15 -1.71
C TYR A 271 38.89 -24.75 -1.07
N GLN A 272 39.99 -25.44 -1.39
CA GLN A 272 41.31 -25.16 -0.81
C GLN A 272 41.81 -23.74 -1.12
N ALA A 273 41.48 -23.21 -2.30
CA ALA A 273 41.86 -21.86 -2.67
C ALA A 273 41.06 -20.80 -1.89
N LEU A 274 39.75 -21.00 -1.71
CA LEU A 274 38.90 -20.11 -0.92
C LEU A 274 39.27 -20.14 0.57
N SER A 275 39.57 -21.33 1.11
CA SER A 275 39.95 -21.54 2.52
C SER A 275 41.28 -20.88 2.92
N LYS A 276 42.00 -20.24 1.99
CA LYS A 276 43.18 -19.41 2.29
C LYS A 276 42.83 -18.05 2.89
N SER A 277 41.59 -17.59 2.72
CA SER A 277 41.14 -16.34 3.34
C SER A 277 40.98 -16.52 4.84
N ASP A 278 41.60 -15.65 5.63
CA ASP A 278 41.47 -15.63 7.09
C ASP A 278 40.28 -14.79 7.58
N LYS A 279 39.43 -14.30 6.65
CA LYS A 279 38.28 -13.40 6.90
C LYS A 279 36.92 -14.01 6.58
N MET A 280 36.89 -15.27 6.20
CA MET A 280 35.67 -16.05 6.02
C MET A 280 35.94 -17.50 6.40
N THR A 281 34.88 -18.18 6.83
CA THR A 281 34.89 -19.63 6.93
C THR A 281 34.26 -20.23 5.67
N VAL A 282 34.95 -21.19 5.07
CA VAL A 282 34.50 -21.90 3.88
C VAL A 282 34.13 -23.32 4.28
N TYR A 283 32.92 -23.73 3.94
CA TYR A 283 32.42 -25.07 4.20
C TYR A 283 32.17 -25.78 2.87
N LYS A 284 32.59 -27.03 2.77
CA LYS A 284 31.88 -27.96 1.88
C LYS A 284 30.51 -28.23 2.48
N LYS A 285 29.53 -28.56 1.64
CA LYS A 285 28.15 -28.79 2.07
C LYS A 285 28.04 -29.75 3.26
N GLU A 286 28.78 -30.83 3.24
CA GLU A 286 28.83 -31.85 4.29
C GLU A 286 29.45 -31.35 5.61
N GLU A 287 30.35 -30.36 5.53
CA GLU A 287 31.07 -29.74 6.66
C GLU A 287 30.25 -28.63 7.34
N ILE A 288 29.16 -28.17 6.72
CA ILE A 288 28.27 -27.17 7.31
C ILE A 288 27.78 -27.68 8.68
N PRO A 289 27.86 -26.87 9.75
CA PRO A 289 27.49 -27.31 11.09
C PRO A 289 26.01 -27.71 11.21
N GLU A 290 25.74 -28.84 11.88
CA GLU A 290 24.38 -29.35 12.08
C GLU A 290 23.48 -28.39 12.85
N PHE A 291 24.04 -27.64 13.80
CA PHE A 291 23.27 -26.72 14.64
C PHE A 291 22.67 -25.53 13.87
N TRP A 292 23.11 -25.27 12.63
CA TRP A 292 22.49 -24.27 11.77
C TRP A 292 21.24 -24.78 11.07
N HIS A 293 20.99 -26.09 11.03
CA HIS A 293 19.85 -26.68 10.34
C HIS A 293 19.71 -26.17 8.89
N TYR A 294 20.83 -26.15 8.17
CA TYR A 294 20.94 -25.48 6.87
C TYR A 294 21.27 -26.43 5.71
N LYS A 295 22.15 -27.41 5.94
CA LYS A 295 22.81 -28.15 4.86
C LYS A 295 21.93 -29.16 4.14
N ASN A 296 20.86 -29.64 4.77
CA ASN A 296 20.06 -30.76 4.27
C ASN A 296 18.99 -30.33 3.25
N ASN A 297 19.34 -29.42 2.35
CA ASN A 297 18.48 -29.03 1.22
C ASN A 297 19.25 -29.06 -0.10
N ARG A 298 18.59 -29.48 -1.17
CA ARG A 298 19.19 -29.54 -2.51
C ARG A 298 19.64 -28.19 -3.04
N ARG A 299 19.05 -27.08 -2.56
CA ARG A 299 19.37 -25.71 -2.96
C ARG A 299 20.71 -25.23 -2.38
N VAL A 300 21.19 -25.86 -1.30
CA VAL A 300 22.52 -25.56 -0.76
C VAL A 300 23.57 -26.14 -1.71
N MET A 301 24.40 -25.23 -2.26
CA MET A 301 25.45 -25.57 -3.23
C MET A 301 26.62 -26.31 -2.56
N PRO A 302 27.52 -26.93 -3.35
CA PRO A 302 28.65 -27.69 -2.81
C PRO A 302 29.60 -26.91 -1.89
N ILE A 303 29.76 -25.60 -2.11
CA ILE A 303 30.58 -24.73 -1.27
C ILE A 303 29.73 -23.58 -0.72
N LEU A 304 29.87 -23.30 0.58
CA LEU A 304 29.33 -22.16 1.28
C LEU A 304 30.45 -21.32 1.89
N CYS A 305 30.52 -20.05 1.54
CA CYS A 305 31.39 -19.07 2.18
C CYS A 305 30.57 -18.22 3.16
N VAL A 306 31.01 -18.14 4.41
CA VAL A 306 30.44 -17.31 5.46
C VAL A 306 31.50 -16.30 5.89
N ALA A 307 31.29 -15.02 5.58
CA ALA A 307 32.23 -13.96 5.98
C ALA A 307 32.22 -13.77 7.50
N ASP A 308 33.38 -13.37 8.03
CA ASP A 308 33.47 -12.87 9.40
C ASP A 308 32.63 -11.58 9.54
N GLU A 309 32.17 -11.29 10.75
CA GLU A 309 31.34 -10.12 11.01
C GLU A 309 31.99 -8.81 10.49
N GLY A 310 31.23 -8.05 9.69
CA GLY A 310 31.67 -6.80 9.07
C GLY A 310 32.51 -6.96 7.80
N TRP A 311 32.82 -8.19 7.38
CA TRP A 311 33.40 -8.49 6.06
C TRP A 311 32.30 -8.81 5.04
N SER A 312 32.63 -8.66 3.75
CA SER A 312 31.74 -9.01 2.65
C SER A 312 32.49 -9.74 1.54
N VAL A 313 31.92 -10.85 1.09
CA VAL A 313 32.40 -11.61 -0.07
C VAL A 313 31.82 -10.99 -1.35
N VAL A 314 32.66 -10.72 -2.33
CA VAL A 314 32.29 -10.19 -3.65
C VAL A 314 32.97 -10.99 -4.75
N TRP A 315 32.40 -11.01 -5.96
CA TRP A 315 33.00 -11.77 -7.06
C TRP A 315 34.29 -11.13 -7.58
N ASP A 316 34.27 -9.81 -7.72
CA ASP A 316 35.40 -9.00 -8.19
C ASP A 316 35.30 -7.56 -7.67
N LYS A 317 36.25 -6.71 -8.08
CA LYS A 317 36.30 -5.29 -7.69
C LYS A 317 35.16 -4.45 -8.30
N ASP A 318 34.61 -4.87 -9.44
CA ASP A 318 33.61 -4.09 -10.19
C ASP A 318 32.23 -4.25 -9.57
N ASP A 319 32.01 -5.34 -8.81
CA ASP A 319 30.84 -5.61 -7.98
C ASP A 319 30.49 -4.51 -6.95
N LEU A 320 31.41 -3.57 -6.73
CA LEU A 320 31.34 -2.47 -5.76
C LEU A 320 31.20 -1.09 -6.39
N ILE A 321 31.26 -0.98 -7.73
CA ILE A 321 31.04 0.29 -8.41
C ILE A 321 29.59 0.70 -8.11
N ASN A 322 29.43 1.76 -7.30
CA ASN A 322 28.16 2.32 -6.80
C ASN A 322 27.57 1.70 -5.51
N LYS A 323 28.28 0.83 -4.79
CA LYS A 323 27.82 0.34 -3.47
C LYS A 323 28.14 1.34 -2.36
N THR A 324 27.10 1.90 -1.74
CA THR A 324 27.21 2.87 -0.63
C THR A 324 26.69 2.35 0.71
N ASP A 325 26.25 1.08 0.78
CA ASP A 325 25.68 0.54 2.02
C ASP A 325 26.73 0.52 3.14
N ARG A 326 26.27 0.88 4.34
CA ARG A 326 27.07 0.94 5.57
C ARG A 326 26.65 -0.13 6.59
N GLY A 327 25.49 -0.77 6.38
CA GLY A 327 25.06 -1.93 7.15
C GLY A 327 24.85 -3.17 6.28
N ASN A 328 25.04 -4.35 6.85
CA ASN A 328 24.69 -5.63 6.20
C ASN A 328 24.31 -6.73 7.21
N HIS A 329 23.62 -7.75 6.73
CA HIS A 329 23.10 -8.86 7.52
C HIS A 329 23.22 -10.18 6.75
N GLY A 330 23.00 -11.32 7.40
CA GLY A 330 23.22 -12.66 6.80
C GLY A 330 24.44 -13.40 7.34
N TYR A 331 25.05 -12.89 8.41
CA TYR A 331 26.16 -13.53 9.12
C TYR A 331 25.66 -14.69 10.01
N ASP A 332 26.60 -15.34 10.71
CA ASP A 332 26.31 -16.36 11.71
C ASP A 332 25.25 -15.88 12.72
N ASN A 333 24.18 -16.66 12.85
CA ASN A 333 23.03 -16.36 13.70
C ASN A 333 23.35 -16.35 15.20
N ARG A 334 24.54 -16.80 15.61
CA ARG A 334 25.03 -16.73 17.00
C ARG A 334 25.51 -15.33 17.39
N LEU A 335 25.87 -14.49 16.42
CA LEU A 335 26.34 -13.12 16.68
C LEU A 335 25.25 -12.29 17.34
N SER A 336 25.63 -11.49 18.34
CA SER A 336 24.71 -10.57 19.02
C SER A 336 24.13 -9.54 18.05
N SER A 337 24.90 -9.13 17.04
CA SER A 337 24.44 -8.20 16.02
C SER A 337 23.35 -8.76 15.11
N MET A 338 23.14 -10.08 15.09
CA MET A 338 22.13 -10.72 14.26
C MET A 338 20.84 -11.06 15.02
N LYS A 339 20.76 -10.72 16.32
CA LYS A 339 19.59 -11.07 17.16
C LYS A 339 18.46 -10.04 17.00
N PRO A 340 17.22 -10.47 16.68
CA PRO A 340 16.07 -9.59 16.61
C PRO A 340 15.31 -9.47 17.95
N ILE A 341 14.36 -8.52 18.00
CA ILE A 341 13.45 -8.27 19.14
C ILE A 341 12.24 -9.22 19.18
N PHE A 342 11.63 -9.37 20.37
CA PHE A 342 10.32 -9.99 20.57
C PHE A 342 9.50 -9.29 21.65
N TYR A 343 8.23 -9.00 21.32
CA TYR A 343 7.21 -8.52 22.24
C TYR A 343 5.87 -9.17 21.91
N ALA A 344 5.05 -9.41 22.92
CA ALA A 344 3.67 -9.84 22.72
C ALA A 344 2.76 -9.24 23.81
N ALA A 345 1.53 -8.87 23.47
CA ALA A 345 0.54 -8.41 24.43
C ALA A 345 -0.88 -8.73 23.95
N GLY A 346 -1.80 -8.96 24.88
CA GLY A 346 -3.19 -9.29 24.54
C GLY A 346 -3.92 -10.03 25.64
N PRO A 347 -5.17 -10.44 25.39
CA PRO A 347 -6.01 -11.13 26.37
C PRO A 347 -5.46 -12.50 26.81
N ASP A 348 -4.70 -13.18 25.95
CA ASP A 348 -4.15 -14.51 26.23
C ASP A 348 -2.65 -14.49 26.55
N ILE A 349 -2.02 -13.31 26.54
CA ILE A 349 -0.59 -13.14 26.82
C ILE A 349 -0.37 -12.79 28.28
N ARG A 350 0.68 -13.37 28.88
CA ARG A 350 1.13 -13.06 30.23
C ARG A 350 1.66 -11.63 30.27
N LYS A 351 1.17 -10.86 31.26
CA LYS A 351 1.55 -9.45 31.46
C LYS A 351 2.80 -9.33 32.31
N ASN A 352 3.57 -8.28 32.07
CA ASN A 352 4.79 -7.93 32.79
C ASN A 352 5.75 -9.13 32.96
N TYR A 353 5.98 -9.85 31.85
CA TYR A 353 6.83 -11.03 31.84
C TYR A 353 8.03 -10.83 30.91
N THR A 354 9.24 -11.05 31.43
CA THR A 354 10.45 -11.10 30.61
C THR A 354 10.92 -12.55 30.54
N THR A 355 11.11 -13.05 29.33
CA THR A 355 11.63 -14.40 29.06
C THR A 355 13.08 -14.35 28.61
N PRO A 356 13.91 -15.37 28.96
CA PRO A 356 15.18 -15.57 28.29
C PRO A 356 14.99 -15.79 26.77
N PRO A 357 16.10 -15.72 26.00
CA PRO A 357 16.08 -15.96 24.57
C PRO A 357 15.48 -17.32 24.19
N PHE A 358 14.74 -17.35 23.08
CA PHE A 358 14.10 -18.55 22.52
C PHE A 358 14.29 -18.58 20.98
N LEU A 359 13.88 -19.67 20.32
CA LEU A 359 14.12 -19.84 18.88
C LEU A 359 13.03 -19.16 18.04
N SER A 360 13.40 -18.51 16.93
CA SER A 360 12.43 -17.84 16.05
C SER A 360 11.36 -18.80 15.48
N VAL A 361 11.73 -20.06 15.24
CA VAL A 361 10.79 -21.11 14.80
C VAL A 361 9.67 -21.40 15.81
N ASP A 362 9.86 -21.09 17.09
CA ASP A 362 8.83 -21.31 18.12
C ASP A 362 7.68 -20.31 18.03
N ILE A 363 7.87 -19.19 17.32
CA ILE A 363 6.81 -18.19 17.09
C ILE A 363 5.63 -18.84 16.36
N TYR A 364 5.88 -19.75 15.41
CA TYR A 364 4.81 -20.47 14.74
C TYR A 364 3.93 -21.28 15.71
N SER A 365 4.56 -22.02 16.64
CA SER A 365 3.86 -22.77 17.67
C SER A 365 3.08 -21.86 18.63
N LEU A 366 3.64 -20.70 18.98
CA LEU A 366 2.95 -19.68 19.76
C LEU A 366 1.69 -19.18 19.04
N LEU A 367 1.81 -18.82 17.75
CA LEU A 367 0.70 -18.31 16.95
C LEU A 367 -0.43 -19.34 16.82
N CYS A 368 -0.09 -20.61 16.60
CA CYS A 368 -1.09 -21.68 16.54
C CYS A 368 -1.83 -21.83 17.89
N SER A 369 -1.09 -21.76 19.01
CA SER A 369 -1.72 -21.78 20.34
C SER A 369 -2.62 -20.58 20.60
N LEU A 370 -2.26 -19.38 20.15
CA LEU A 370 -3.07 -18.16 20.32
C LEU A 370 -4.34 -18.18 19.47
N LEU A 371 -4.29 -18.85 18.31
CA LEU A 371 -5.44 -19.04 17.42
C LEU A 371 -6.31 -20.25 17.79
N ASP A 372 -5.87 -21.09 18.74
CA ASP A 372 -6.52 -22.37 19.09
C ASP A 372 -6.70 -23.27 17.85
N ILE A 373 -5.61 -23.46 17.10
CA ILE A 373 -5.55 -24.30 15.89
C ILE A 373 -4.42 -25.34 15.98
N ASP A 374 -4.59 -26.46 15.27
CA ASP A 374 -3.57 -27.49 15.16
C ASP A 374 -2.37 -26.99 14.35
N GLN A 375 -1.17 -27.33 14.81
CA GLN A 375 0.07 -26.99 14.13
C GLN A 375 0.30 -27.91 12.92
N ALA A 376 0.75 -27.37 11.79
CA ALA A 376 1.37 -28.19 10.76
C ALA A 376 2.73 -28.73 11.24
N SER A 377 3.27 -29.76 10.59
CA SER A 377 4.61 -30.26 10.89
C SER A 377 5.64 -29.13 10.81
N ASN A 378 6.34 -28.88 11.91
CA ASN A 378 7.29 -27.79 12.06
C ASN A 378 8.44 -28.17 13.03
N ASN A 379 9.48 -27.35 13.10
CA ASN A 379 10.64 -27.52 13.99
C ASN A 379 10.51 -26.72 15.32
N GLY A 380 9.51 -25.84 15.41
CA GLY A 380 9.19 -25.07 16.61
C GLY A 380 8.68 -25.93 17.78
N SER A 381 8.78 -25.38 18.99
CA SER A 381 8.29 -26.04 20.20
C SER A 381 7.43 -25.11 21.02
N TYR A 382 6.17 -25.48 21.17
CA TYR A 382 5.25 -24.80 22.09
C TYR A 382 5.75 -24.81 23.54
N GLU A 383 6.42 -25.88 23.98
CA GLU A 383 6.90 -26.00 25.37
C GLU A 383 7.88 -24.88 25.77
N ARG A 384 8.66 -24.35 24.81
CA ARG A 384 9.58 -23.23 25.04
C ARG A 384 8.85 -21.89 25.22
N VAL A 385 7.66 -21.75 24.65
CA VAL A 385 6.87 -20.51 24.62
C VAL A 385 5.58 -20.59 25.45
N ARG A 386 5.27 -21.74 26.06
CA ARG A 386 4.03 -21.96 26.83
C ARG A 386 3.84 -20.99 28.00
N ASN A 387 4.94 -20.50 28.57
CA ASN A 387 4.91 -19.57 29.70
C ASN A 387 4.57 -18.13 29.28
N PHE A 388 4.46 -17.87 27.97
CA PHE A 388 4.11 -16.56 27.42
C PHE A 388 2.59 -16.35 27.45
N VAL A 389 1.81 -17.43 27.58
CA VAL A 389 0.34 -17.40 27.56
C VAL A 389 -0.27 -17.68 28.94
N VAL A 390 -1.46 -17.14 29.20
CA VAL A 390 -2.20 -17.36 30.47
C VAL A 390 -3.15 -18.56 30.44
N LYS A 391 -3.55 -19.06 29.27
CA LYS A 391 -4.36 -20.28 29.09
C LYS A 391 -3.56 -21.35 28.33
N GLN A 392 -3.60 -22.59 28.81
CA GLN A 392 -3.02 -23.74 28.10
C GLN A 392 -3.93 -24.12 26.92
N GLY A 393 -3.45 -23.97 25.69
CA GLY A 393 -4.15 -24.40 24.47
C GLY A 393 -4.26 -25.92 24.39
N LYS A 394 -5.25 -26.44 23.65
CA LYS A 394 -5.39 -27.89 23.41
C LYS A 394 -4.28 -28.37 22.47
N THR A 395 -3.50 -29.35 22.89
CA THR A 395 -2.74 -30.21 21.97
C THR A 395 -2.81 -31.67 22.44
N ALA A 396 -3.06 -32.56 21.46
CA ALA A 396 -3.09 -34.04 21.49
C ALA A 396 -4.43 -34.76 21.78
N GLY A 397 -4.95 -35.51 20.78
CA GLY A 397 -5.94 -36.59 20.96
C GLY A 397 -6.78 -36.93 19.71
N LEU A 398 -6.69 -38.17 19.23
CA LEU A 398 -7.22 -38.74 17.98
C LEU A 398 -8.76 -38.86 17.84
N ILE A 399 -9.21 -38.79 16.57
CA ILE A 399 -10.22 -39.57 15.82
C ILE A 399 -11.57 -39.93 16.49
N MET A 400 -12.69 -39.46 15.93
CA MET A 400 -13.71 -40.27 15.23
C MET A 400 -14.81 -39.37 14.63
N ALA A 401 -15.11 -39.61 13.35
CA ALA A 401 -16.19 -38.99 12.61
C ALA A 401 -17.54 -39.63 12.97
N ASP A 402 -18.63 -38.85 12.93
CA ASP A 402 -19.97 -39.41 12.82
C ASP A 402 -20.81 -38.68 11.76
N TRP A 403 -21.48 -39.48 10.94
CA TRP A 403 -22.13 -39.20 9.68
C TRP A 403 -23.60 -38.78 9.88
N GLY A 404 -23.88 -37.85 10.78
CA GLY A 404 -25.26 -37.45 11.12
C GLY A 404 -25.80 -36.21 10.39
N SER A 405 -24.93 -35.35 9.86
CA SER A 405 -25.30 -33.95 9.58
C SER A 405 -25.78 -33.66 8.16
N LEU A 406 -25.82 -34.67 7.27
CA LEU A 406 -26.07 -34.46 5.83
C LEU A 406 -27.56 -34.25 5.48
N LEU A 407 -28.48 -34.35 6.43
CA LEU A 407 -29.94 -34.24 6.16
C LEU A 407 -30.60 -32.94 6.65
N CYS A 408 -29.91 -32.09 7.43
CA CYS A 408 -30.46 -30.78 7.85
C CYS A 408 -30.17 -29.63 6.87
N LEU A 409 -29.30 -29.84 5.88
CA LEU A 409 -28.79 -28.79 4.99
C LEU A 409 -29.73 -28.39 3.85
N VAL A 410 -30.86 -29.08 3.68
CA VAL A 410 -31.81 -28.80 2.58
C VAL A 410 -32.97 -27.89 3.02
N ALA A 411 -33.25 -27.77 4.33
CA ALA A 411 -34.40 -27.00 4.81
C ALA A 411 -34.11 -25.51 5.08
N VAL A 412 -32.84 -25.13 5.29
CA VAL A 412 -32.46 -23.74 5.64
C VAL A 412 -32.29 -22.85 4.40
N CYS A 413 -32.09 -23.43 3.22
CA CYS A 413 -31.80 -22.67 1.98
C CYS A 413 -33.01 -21.94 1.34
N MET A 414 -34.19 -21.94 1.95
CA MET A 414 -35.39 -21.30 1.38
C MET A 414 -35.93 -20.12 2.19
N ALA A 415 -35.30 -19.75 3.31
CA ALA A 415 -35.72 -18.61 4.14
C ALA A 415 -34.89 -17.32 3.93
N ASP A 416 -33.72 -17.41 3.28
CA ASP A 416 -32.83 -16.25 3.05
C ASP A 416 -33.21 -15.37 1.85
N LEU A 417 -34.34 -15.66 1.18
CA LEU A 417 -34.71 -14.99 -0.08
C LEU A 417 -35.67 -13.80 0.04
N VAL A 418 -35.98 -13.31 1.25
CA VAL A 418 -36.94 -12.17 1.41
C VAL A 418 -36.47 -11.04 2.35
N SER A 419 -35.21 -11.01 2.82
CA SER A 419 -34.76 -9.89 3.67
C SER A 419 -33.41 -9.30 3.25
N TYR A 420 -33.39 -8.65 2.06
CA TYR A 420 -32.33 -7.71 1.72
C TYR A 420 -32.86 -6.55 0.88
N ALA A 421 -33.45 -5.57 1.56
CA ALA A 421 -33.65 -4.23 1.02
C ALA A 421 -33.72 -3.20 2.16
N SER A 422 -32.61 -2.99 2.86
CA SER A 422 -32.39 -1.74 3.60
C SER A 422 -31.56 -0.83 2.71
N THR A 423 -32.21 0.14 2.06
CA THR A 423 -31.55 1.14 1.21
C THR A 423 -30.79 2.14 2.10
N LYS A 424 -29.47 2.25 1.93
CA LYS A 424 -28.64 3.30 2.54
C LYS A 424 -29.20 4.68 2.15
N LYS A 425 -29.76 5.44 3.11
CA LYS A 425 -30.29 6.78 2.84
C LYS A 425 -29.18 7.83 2.96
N TYR A 426 -28.40 8.05 1.89
CA TYR A 426 -27.48 9.19 1.79
C TYR A 426 -28.24 10.48 1.41
N ALA A 427 -27.63 11.64 1.66
CA ALA A 427 -28.26 12.95 1.39
C ALA A 427 -28.46 13.25 -0.10
N GLY A 428 -27.80 12.49 -0.99
CA GLY A 428 -28.09 12.46 -2.43
C GLY A 428 -27.63 13.68 -3.23
N GLN A 429 -26.88 14.61 -2.61
CA GLN A 429 -26.22 15.73 -3.29
C GLN A 429 -24.70 15.77 -2.99
N VAL A 430 -23.90 16.06 -4.03
CA VAL A 430 -22.44 16.23 -3.95
C VAL A 430 -22.01 17.51 -4.67
N LEU A 431 -21.18 18.31 -4.01
CA LEU A 431 -20.46 19.44 -4.59
C LEU A 431 -18.96 19.13 -4.64
N LEU A 432 -18.41 19.00 -5.84
CA LEU A 432 -16.98 18.75 -6.08
C LEU A 432 -16.30 20.04 -6.53
N VAL A 433 -15.42 20.57 -5.69
CA VAL A 433 -14.69 21.82 -5.90
C VAL A 433 -13.22 21.51 -6.20
N SER A 434 -12.70 22.07 -7.29
CA SER A 434 -11.28 22.03 -7.62
C SER A 434 -10.65 23.43 -7.50
N MET A 435 -9.55 23.51 -6.77
CA MET A 435 -8.65 24.66 -6.71
C MET A 435 -7.35 24.29 -7.43
N ASP A 436 -7.22 24.69 -8.69
CA ASP A 436 -6.14 24.26 -9.59
C ASP A 436 -4.74 24.52 -8.99
N GLY A 437 -3.85 23.54 -9.07
CA GLY A 437 -2.45 23.68 -8.63
C GLY A 437 -2.26 23.93 -7.12
N PHE A 438 -3.28 23.70 -6.29
CA PHE A 438 -3.15 23.84 -4.84
C PHE A 438 -2.31 22.69 -4.26
N ARG A 439 -1.00 22.93 -4.10
CA ARG A 439 -0.02 21.98 -3.57
C ARG A 439 -0.29 21.67 -2.09
N TRP A 440 -0.05 20.42 -1.70
CA TRP A 440 -0.43 19.89 -0.38
C TRP A 440 0.06 20.69 0.83
N ASP A 441 1.24 21.30 0.75
CA ASP A 441 1.88 22.03 1.85
C ASP A 441 1.56 23.53 1.84
N TYR A 442 0.82 24.02 0.84
CA TYR A 442 0.43 25.44 0.78
C TYR A 442 -0.38 25.87 1.99
N ILE A 443 -1.21 24.97 2.54
CA ILE A 443 -1.96 25.21 3.79
C ILE A 443 -1.05 25.53 4.99
N ASN A 444 0.22 25.13 4.95
CA ASN A 444 1.18 25.36 6.03
C ASN A 444 1.95 26.68 5.87
N LYS A 445 1.83 27.34 4.70
CA LYS A 445 2.55 28.60 4.41
C LYS A 445 1.90 29.81 5.07
N THR A 446 0.65 29.70 5.50
CA THR A 446 -0.10 30.78 6.15
C THR A 446 -1.27 30.22 6.97
N GLN A 447 -1.91 31.06 7.78
CA GLN A 447 -3.10 30.64 8.51
C GLN A 447 -4.25 30.39 7.53
N THR A 448 -4.82 29.19 7.58
CA THR A 448 -5.94 28.76 6.72
C THR A 448 -7.12 28.29 7.59
N PRO A 449 -7.74 29.21 8.35
CA PRO A 449 -8.74 28.86 9.34
C PRO A 449 -10.00 28.17 8.76
N ASN A 450 -10.32 28.38 7.48
CA ASN A 450 -11.44 27.72 6.84
C ASN A 450 -11.11 26.29 6.40
N PHE A 451 -9.87 26.04 5.94
CA PHE A 451 -9.38 24.68 5.76
C PHE A 451 -9.31 23.94 7.10
N ASP A 452 -8.83 24.59 8.16
CA ASP A 452 -8.83 24.02 9.51
C ASP A 452 -10.26 23.70 9.99
N ARG A 453 -11.23 24.59 9.70
CA ARG A 453 -12.65 24.38 9.98
C ARG A 453 -13.18 23.16 9.23
N MET A 454 -12.90 23.05 7.93
CA MET A 454 -13.33 21.91 7.12
C MET A 454 -12.68 20.59 7.58
N ALA A 455 -11.39 20.61 7.95
CA ALA A 455 -10.67 19.47 8.48
C ALA A 455 -11.29 18.93 9.77
N ARG A 456 -11.64 19.82 10.73
CA ARG A 456 -12.31 19.44 11.98
C ARG A 456 -13.71 18.89 11.74
N LEU A 457 -14.45 19.49 10.80
CA LEU A 457 -15.83 19.11 10.52
C LEU A 457 -15.96 17.94 9.53
N GLY A 458 -14.85 17.40 9.04
CA GLY A 458 -14.86 16.47 7.92
C GLY A 458 -13.68 15.52 7.90
N THR A 459 -13.45 14.98 6.70
CA THR A 459 -12.33 14.11 6.37
C THR A 459 -11.32 14.88 5.55
N HIS A 460 -10.02 14.75 5.83
CA HIS A 460 -8.98 15.36 5.00
C HIS A 460 -7.78 14.42 4.88
N ALA A 461 -7.04 14.52 3.78
CA ALA A 461 -5.83 13.72 3.57
C ALA A 461 -4.57 14.53 3.86
N LEU A 462 -3.47 13.84 4.17
CA LEU A 462 -2.13 14.46 4.16
C LEU A 462 -1.83 15.08 2.78
N TYR A 463 -2.12 14.31 1.73
CA TYR A 463 -2.16 14.71 0.33
C TYR A 463 -2.81 13.59 -0.49
N MET A 464 -3.20 13.90 -1.72
CA MET A 464 -3.71 12.93 -2.69
C MET A 464 -2.61 12.57 -3.71
N ASN A 465 -2.49 11.30 -4.08
CA ASN A 465 -1.62 10.87 -5.19
C ASN A 465 -2.37 11.07 -6.51
N ASN A 466 -1.94 12.06 -7.27
CA ASN A 466 -2.39 12.31 -8.63
C ASN A 466 -1.76 11.34 -9.66
N THR A 467 -2.30 11.32 -10.87
CA THR A 467 -1.80 10.50 -11.97
C THR A 467 -0.69 11.20 -12.74
N PHE A 468 0.06 10.44 -13.54
CA PHE A 468 1.10 10.97 -14.41
C PHE A 468 0.56 11.09 -15.84
N ILE A 469 0.69 12.23 -16.52
CA ILE A 469 1.43 13.44 -16.14
C ILE A 469 0.62 14.35 -15.20
N THR A 470 1.30 15.14 -14.38
CA THR A 470 0.68 16.04 -13.38
C THR A 470 0.20 17.37 -13.99
N LYS A 471 -0.54 17.29 -15.10
CA LYS A 471 -1.14 18.43 -15.83
C LYS A 471 -2.66 18.51 -15.61
N THR A 472 -3.21 19.70 -15.86
CA THR A 472 -4.59 20.08 -15.55
C THR A 472 -5.65 19.23 -16.20
N PHE A 473 -5.72 19.16 -17.54
CA PHE A 473 -6.79 18.46 -18.25
C PHE A 473 -6.76 16.94 -17.98
N PRO A 474 -5.60 16.26 -18.03
CA PRO A 474 -5.51 14.85 -17.68
C PRO A 474 -6.03 14.53 -16.27
N ASN A 475 -5.55 15.24 -15.25
CA ASN A 475 -5.91 14.96 -13.86
C ASN A 475 -7.36 15.34 -13.54
N HIS A 476 -7.86 16.47 -14.03
CA HIS A 476 -9.27 16.83 -13.86
C HIS A 476 -10.21 15.82 -14.51
N TYR A 477 -9.84 15.26 -15.67
CA TYR A 477 -10.65 14.24 -16.31
C TYR A 477 -10.53 12.88 -15.60
N THR A 478 -9.36 12.54 -15.05
CA THR A 478 -9.17 11.40 -14.15
C THR A 478 -10.09 11.49 -12.93
N LEU A 479 -10.15 12.64 -12.25
CA LEU A 479 -10.96 12.85 -11.04
C LEU A 479 -12.45 12.53 -11.26
N VAL A 480 -12.97 12.82 -12.45
CA VAL A 480 -14.39 12.63 -12.78
C VAL A 480 -14.67 11.36 -13.56
N THR A 481 -13.67 10.55 -13.93
CA THR A 481 -13.88 9.27 -14.65
C THR A 481 -13.32 8.07 -13.90
N GLY A 482 -12.39 8.29 -12.95
CA GLY A 482 -11.66 7.25 -12.24
C GLY A 482 -10.68 6.46 -13.11
N LEU A 483 -10.39 6.96 -14.31
CA LEU A 483 -9.52 6.30 -15.28
C LEU A 483 -8.13 6.95 -15.29
N TYR A 484 -7.11 6.17 -15.65
CA TYR A 484 -5.81 6.73 -16.03
C TYR A 484 -5.85 7.40 -17.41
N GLU A 485 -4.88 8.26 -17.68
CA GLU A 485 -4.68 9.02 -18.90
C GLU A 485 -4.67 8.13 -20.14
N GLU A 486 -4.00 6.99 -20.04
CA GLU A 486 -3.91 6.05 -21.15
C GLU A 486 -5.28 5.44 -21.51
N SER A 487 -6.21 5.38 -20.54
CA SER A 487 -7.54 4.81 -20.71
C SER A 487 -8.57 5.84 -21.17
N HIS A 488 -8.64 7.01 -20.51
CA HIS A 488 -9.60 8.04 -20.90
C HIS A 488 -9.15 8.85 -22.12
N GLY A 489 -7.86 8.80 -22.48
CA GLY A 489 -7.30 9.35 -23.71
C GLY A 489 -6.97 10.84 -23.69
N ILE A 490 -7.11 11.52 -22.56
CA ILE A 490 -6.66 12.90 -22.37
C ILE A 490 -5.27 12.85 -21.75
N ILE A 491 -4.24 12.72 -22.58
CA ILE A 491 -2.87 12.46 -22.11
C ILE A 491 -2.08 13.74 -21.83
N GLY A 492 -2.52 14.89 -22.34
CA GLY A 492 -1.84 16.17 -22.14
C GLY A 492 -2.78 17.35 -22.39
N ASN A 493 -2.29 18.56 -22.08
CA ASN A 493 -3.00 19.79 -22.38
C ASN A 493 -2.94 20.13 -23.88
N HIS A 494 -1.88 19.66 -24.55
CA HIS A 494 -1.69 19.69 -26.00
C HIS A 494 -1.29 18.31 -26.50
N MET A 495 -2.09 17.71 -27.38
CA MET A 495 -1.82 16.35 -27.85
C MET A 495 -2.26 16.15 -29.30
N TYR A 496 -1.81 15.06 -29.92
CA TYR A 496 -2.12 14.71 -31.29
C TYR A 496 -2.68 13.29 -31.35
N ASP A 497 -3.69 13.08 -32.20
CA ASP A 497 -4.22 11.74 -32.47
C ASP A 497 -3.85 11.33 -33.90
N PRO A 498 -2.99 10.31 -34.08
CA PRO A 498 -2.51 9.90 -35.40
C PRO A 498 -3.61 9.26 -36.26
N VAL A 499 -4.67 8.74 -35.67
CA VAL A 499 -5.79 8.12 -36.41
C VAL A 499 -6.75 9.20 -36.89
N LEU A 500 -7.02 10.21 -36.06
CA LEU A 500 -7.87 11.35 -36.45
C LEU A 500 -7.13 12.36 -37.33
N ASN A 501 -5.79 12.31 -37.30
CA ASN A 501 -4.90 13.32 -37.86
C ASN A 501 -5.30 14.76 -37.43
N LYS A 502 -5.55 14.92 -36.13
CA LYS A 502 -5.97 16.18 -35.51
C LYS A 502 -5.16 16.46 -34.26
N THR A 503 -5.05 17.72 -33.92
CA THR A 503 -4.49 18.19 -32.64
C THR A 503 -5.59 18.59 -31.69
N PHE A 504 -5.30 18.44 -30.41
CA PHE A 504 -6.11 18.87 -29.29
C PHE A 504 -5.39 20.01 -28.56
N SER A 505 -6.15 21.00 -28.12
CA SER A 505 -5.71 22.04 -27.21
C SER A 505 -6.81 22.31 -26.18
N ARG A 506 -6.45 23.02 -25.11
CA ARG A 506 -7.41 23.56 -24.15
C ARG A 506 -8.54 24.29 -24.89
N GLY A 507 -9.79 23.95 -24.57
CA GLY A 507 -11.01 24.47 -25.23
C GLY A 507 -11.58 23.60 -26.36
N ASN A 508 -10.94 22.48 -26.71
CA ASN A 508 -11.51 21.57 -27.70
C ASN A 508 -12.69 20.77 -27.10
N ASN A 509 -13.88 21.01 -27.65
CA ASN A 509 -15.15 20.46 -27.18
C ASN A 509 -15.68 19.32 -28.07
N ASP A 510 -14.86 18.80 -29.00
CA ASP A 510 -15.22 17.66 -29.85
C ASP A 510 -15.24 16.36 -29.03
N PRO A 511 -16.40 15.67 -28.89
CA PRO A 511 -16.53 14.47 -28.07
C PRO A 511 -15.53 13.34 -28.39
N VAL A 512 -15.02 13.29 -29.62
CA VAL A 512 -14.05 12.26 -30.06
C VAL A 512 -12.78 12.20 -29.18
N TRP A 513 -12.44 13.31 -28.54
CA TRP A 513 -11.31 13.37 -27.61
C TRP A 513 -11.65 12.79 -26.23
N TRP A 514 -12.89 12.95 -25.79
CA TRP A 514 -13.33 12.76 -24.42
C TRP A 514 -14.07 11.42 -24.18
N ASP A 515 -14.60 10.79 -25.23
CA ASP A 515 -15.44 9.58 -25.12
C ASP A 515 -14.74 8.33 -24.54
N GLY A 516 -13.40 8.36 -24.41
CA GLY A 516 -12.62 7.30 -23.76
C GLY A 516 -12.98 7.07 -22.29
N GLY A 517 -13.54 8.08 -21.60
CA GLY A 517 -14.02 7.98 -20.22
C GLY A 517 -15.50 8.33 -20.07
N GLU A 518 -16.11 7.86 -18.98
CA GLU A 518 -17.47 8.23 -18.60
C GLU A 518 -17.45 9.15 -17.38
N PRO A 519 -17.59 10.48 -17.56
CA PRO A 519 -17.48 11.38 -16.43
C PRO A 519 -18.71 11.32 -15.50
N LEU A 520 -18.55 11.76 -14.25
CA LEU A 520 -19.59 11.72 -13.22
C LEU A 520 -20.91 12.34 -13.66
N TRP A 521 -20.88 13.45 -14.40
CA TRP A 521 -22.11 14.06 -14.92
C TRP A 521 -22.80 13.19 -15.97
N VAL A 522 -22.08 12.43 -16.79
CA VAL A 522 -22.69 11.45 -17.72
C VAL A 522 -23.28 10.29 -16.94
N THR A 523 -22.56 9.79 -15.94
CA THR A 523 -23.03 8.71 -15.05
C THR A 523 -24.34 9.10 -14.37
N ALA A 524 -24.41 10.28 -13.75
CA ALA A 524 -25.62 10.80 -13.13
C ALA A 524 -26.80 10.87 -14.12
N ARG A 525 -26.56 11.40 -15.33
CA ARG A 525 -27.59 11.55 -16.37
C ARG A 525 -28.15 10.21 -16.85
N LYS A 526 -27.32 9.16 -16.95
CA LYS A 526 -27.76 7.80 -17.33
C LYS A 526 -28.71 7.17 -16.31
N TYR A 527 -28.58 7.54 -15.04
CA TYR A 527 -29.43 7.07 -13.96
C TYR A 527 -30.46 8.13 -13.53
N ASN A 528 -30.87 9.00 -14.47
CA ASN A 528 -31.90 10.02 -14.29
C ASN A 528 -31.65 11.04 -13.15
N GLN A 529 -30.42 11.15 -12.66
CA GLN A 529 -30.01 12.23 -11.78
C GLN A 529 -29.61 13.46 -12.59
N THR A 530 -29.73 14.62 -11.96
CA THR A 530 -29.41 15.91 -12.55
C THR A 530 -28.01 16.35 -12.12
N SER A 531 -27.28 16.96 -13.06
CA SER A 531 -25.93 17.47 -12.79
C SER A 531 -25.73 18.87 -13.32
N ALA A 532 -24.85 19.64 -12.68
CA ALA A 532 -24.42 20.94 -13.15
C ALA A 532 -22.90 21.10 -13.06
N THR A 533 -22.32 21.95 -13.90
CA THR A 533 -20.88 22.22 -13.88
C THR A 533 -20.63 23.71 -14.04
N PHE A 534 -20.12 24.34 -12.99
CA PHE A 534 -19.54 25.68 -13.08
C PHE A 534 -18.04 25.52 -13.37
N TYR A 535 -17.78 25.22 -14.65
CA TYR A 535 -16.48 24.85 -15.21
C TYR A 535 -15.96 23.50 -14.71
N TRP A 536 -15.45 22.71 -15.67
CA TRP A 536 -14.62 21.52 -15.46
C TRP A 536 -14.11 21.06 -16.83
N PRO A 537 -12.84 20.63 -16.99
CA PRO A 537 -12.36 20.06 -18.24
C PRO A 537 -13.27 18.93 -18.77
N GLY A 538 -13.75 19.06 -20.01
CA GLY A 538 -14.65 18.11 -20.65
C GLY A 538 -16.15 18.39 -20.46
N SER A 539 -16.55 19.27 -19.53
CA SER A 539 -17.97 19.55 -19.27
C SER A 539 -18.70 20.22 -20.44
N GLU A 540 -17.98 20.92 -21.31
CA GLU A 540 -18.51 21.56 -22.52
C GLU A 540 -18.68 20.59 -23.70
N ALA A 541 -18.03 19.42 -23.66
CA ALA A 541 -18.13 18.41 -24.70
C ALA A 541 -19.40 17.55 -24.51
N LYS A 542 -20.03 17.14 -25.62
CA LYS A 542 -21.20 16.24 -25.60
C LYS A 542 -20.77 14.76 -25.53
N ILE A 543 -20.22 14.38 -24.39
CA ILE A 543 -19.60 13.06 -24.14
C ILE A 543 -20.68 11.97 -24.11
N ARG A 544 -20.54 10.95 -24.97
CA ARG A 544 -21.51 9.84 -25.12
C ARG A 544 -22.95 10.32 -25.35
N GLY A 545 -23.10 11.48 -25.99
CA GLY A 545 -24.41 12.10 -26.24
C GLY A 545 -24.96 12.93 -25.08
N TYR A 546 -24.28 12.99 -23.95
CA TYR A 546 -24.71 13.73 -22.76
C TYR A 546 -23.86 14.97 -22.49
N ARG A 547 -24.50 15.97 -21.86
CA ARG A 547 -23.88 17.11 -21.18
C ARG A 547 -24.51 17.21 -19.78
N PRO A 548 -23.88 17.92 -18.83
CA PRO A 548 -24.57 18.33 -17.60
C PRO A 548 -25.88 19.05 -17.91
N ASN A 549 -26.89 18.97 -17.04
CA ASN A 549 -28.15 19.69 -17.22
C ASN A 549 -27.93 21.20 -17.26
N LYS A 550 -27.01 21.71 -16.45
CA LYS A 550 -26.57 23.10 -16.45
C LYS A 550 -25.06 23.15 -16.58
N TRP A 551 -24.55 23.88 -17.55
CA TRP A 551 -23.11 24.06 -17.73
C TRP A 551 -22.85 25.45 -18.30
N LEU A 552 -21.63 25.95 -18.13
CA LEU A 552 -21.21 27.26 -18.63
C LEU A 552 -19.92 27.08 -19.45
N PRO A 553 -19.80 27.77 -20.60
CA PRO A 553 -18.52 27.89 -21.30
C PRO A 553 -17.46 28.50 -20.38
N TYR A 554 -16.24 27.97 -20.42
CA TYR A 554 -15.16 28.48 -19.58
C TYR A 554 -14.88 29.97 -19.85
N ASN A 555 -14.95 30.77 -18.79
CA ASN A 555 -14.54 32.16 -18.80
C ASN A 555 -13.81 32.47 -17.48
N GLU A 556 -12.49 32.56 -17.58
CA GLU A 556 -11.60 32.81 -16.44
C GLU A 556 -11.93 34.11 -15.70
N SER A 557 -12.37 35.14 -16.42
CA SER A 557 -12.62 36.49 -15.88
C SER A 557 -13.80 36.58 -14.92
N VAL A 558 -14.66 35.54 -14.84
CA VAL A 558 -15.78 35.53 -13.90
C VAL A 558 -15.24 35.47 -12.46
N PRO A 559 -15.55 36.44 -11.58
CA PRO A 559 -15.03 36.45 -10.21
C PRO A 559 -15.50 35.23 -9.39
N PHE A 560 -14.71 34.79 -8.42
CA PHE A 560 -14.93 33.52 -7.69
C PHE A 560 -16.23 33.48 -6.88
N ARG A 561 -16.56 34.53 -6.12
CA ARG A 561 -17.77 34.57 -5.28
C ARG A 561 -19.07 34.43 -6.10
N PRO A 562 -19.25 35.14 -7.23
CA PRO A 562 -20.36 34.88 -8.16
C PRO A 562 -20.48 33.43 -8.64
N ARG A 563 -19.36 32.70 -8.80
CA ARG A 563 -19.41 31.26 -9.15
C ARG A 563 -20.04 30.45 -8.02
N VAL A 564 -19.61 30.72 -6.78
CA VAL A 564 -20.16 30.10 -5.57
C VAL A 564 -21.65 30.39 -5.43
N ASP A 565 -22.07 31.65 -5.52
CA ASP A 565 -23.48 32.04 -5.41
C ASP A 565 -24.37 31.29 -6.40
N ARG A 566 -23.91 31.17 -7.65
CA ARG A 566 -24.64 30.45 -8.70
C ARG A 566 -24.78 28.97 -8.39
N VAL A 567 -23.70 28.32 -7.94
CA VAL A 567 -23.70 26.90 -7.56
C VAL A 567 -24.60 26.63 -6.36
N MET A 568 -24.58 27.50 -5.34
CA MET A 568 -25.47 27.37 -4.19
C MET A 568 -26.94 27.49 -4.59
N GLY A 569 -27.26 28.43 -5.50
CA GLY A 569 -28.60 28.55 -6.08
C GLY A 569 -29.05 27.28 -6.82
N TRP A 570 -28.15 26.64 -7.58
CA TRP A 570 -28.45 25.37 -8.26
C TRP A 570 -28.73 24.23 -7.28
N LEU A 571 -27.90 24.08 -6.24
CA LEU A 571 -28.09 23.03 -5.24
C LEU A 571 -29.36 23.23 -4.40
N ALA A 572 -29.69 24.49 -4.08
CA ALA A 572 -30.84 24.82 -3.24
C ALA A 572 -32.19 24.75 -3.98
N ASN A 573 -32.24 25.24 -5.22
CA ASN A 573 -33.52 25.52 -5.89
C ASN A 573 -33.81 24.63 -7.10
N ASP A 574 -32.79 24.03 -7.72
CA ASP A 574 -32.93 23.38 -9.02
C ASP A 574 -32.91 21.84 -8.96
N SER A 575 -33.00 21.27 -7.75
CA SER A 575 -32.95 19.82 -7.51
C SER A 575 -31.75 19.15 -8.21
N ILE A 576 -30.56 19.76 -8.14
CA ILE A 576 -29.33 19.22 -8.73
C ILE A 576 -28.65 18.22 -7.78
N ASN A 577 -28.37 17.01 -8.24
CA ASN A 577 -27.68 15.98 -7.44
C ASN A 577 -26.16 16.18 -7.42
N PHE A 578 -25.54 16.45 -8.56
CA PHE A 578 -24.08 16.55 -8.66
C PHE A 578 -23.66 17.88 -9.26
N VAL A 579 -22.78 18.62 -8.56
CA VAL A 579 -22.21 19.87 -9.07
C VAL A 579 -20.69 19.84 -9.05
N THR A 580 -20.07 20.28 -10.14
CA THR A 580 -18.65 20.63 -10.14
C THR A 580 -18.44 22.15 -10.13
N LEU A 581 -17.38 22.60 -9.46
CA LEU A 581 -16.96 24.00 -9.41
C LEU A 581 -15.43 24.09 -9.53
N TYR A 582 -14.93 24.91 -10.44
CA TYR A 582 -13.50 25.06 -10.68
C TYR A 582 -12.99 26.50 -10.48
N PHE A 583 -11.83 26.62 -9.85
CA PHE A 583 -11.04 27.84 -9.71
C PHE A 583 -9.65 27.63 -10.28
N HIS A 584 -9.16 28.59 -11.08
CA HIS A 584 -7.85 28.54 -11.76
C HIS A 584 -6.67 28.94 -10.85
N GLU A 585 -6.91 29.08 -9.55
CA GLU A 585 -5.93 29.51 -8.57
C GLU A 585 -5.83 28.44 -7.47
N PRO A 586 -4.65 28.28 -6.83
CA PRO A 586 -3.45 29.11 -6.94
C PRO A 586 -2.50 28.82 -8.13
N ASP A 587 -2.87 27.91 -9.06
CA ASP A 587 -2.03 27.53 -10.21
C ASP A 587 -1.48 28.73 -10.99
N LYS A 588 -2.35 29.64 -11.43
CA LYS A 588 -1.94 30.83 -12.20
C LYS A 588 -0.91 31.68 -11.47
N THR A 589 -1.09 31.91 -10.17
CA THR A 589 -0.10 32.62 -9.35
C THR A 589 1.20 31.83 -9.23
N GLY A 590 1.11 30.50 -9.15
CA GLY A 590 2.25 29.59 -9.10
C GLY A 590 3.10 29.64 -10.36
N HIS A 591 2.49 29.64 -11.55
CA HIS A 591 3.19 29.86 -12.81
C HIS A 591 3.88 31.22 -12.84
N ASN A 592 3.18 32.30 -12.50
CA ASN A 592 3.70 33.67 -12.62
C ASN A 592 4.86 33.98 -11.65
N PHE A 593 4.82 33.45 -10.43
CA PHE A 593 5.71 33.88 -9.34
C PHE A 593 6.49 32.74 -8.67
N GLY A 594 6.11 31.49 -8.89
CA GLY A 594 6.71 30.31 -8.26
C GLY A 594 6.03 29.92 -6.93
N PRO A 595 6.13 28.64 -6.52
CA PRO A 595 5.41 28.06 -5.37
C PRO A 595 5.86 28.59 -4.00
N ASP A 596 7.04 29.21 -3.92
CA ASP A 596 7.62 29.73 -2.68
C ASP A 596 7.59 31.25 -2.58
N SER A 597 6.87 31.91 -3.50
CA SER A 597 6.76 33.37 -3.53
C SER A 597 5.81 33.94 -2.46
N PRO A 598 6.01 35.19 -2.02
CA PRO A 598 5.05 35.90 -1.18
C PRO A 598 3.65 36.00 -1.82
N GLN A 599 3.58 36.08 -3.14
CA GLN A 599 2.34 36.12 -3.91
C GLN A 599 1.52 34.85 -3.72
N ILE A 600 2.17 33.69 -3.64
CA ILE A 600 1.50 32.43 -3.30
C ILE A 600 0.92 32.45 -1.89
N ILE A 601 1.63 33.01 -0.92
CA ILE A 601 1.11 33.15 0.45
C ILE A 601 -0.19 33.95 0.46
N GLU A 602 -0.23 35.10 -0.23
CA GLU A 602 -1.44 35.92 -0.33
C GLU A 602 -2.55 35.20 -1.11
N LYS A 603 -2.19 34.47 -2.17
CA LYS A 603 -3.17 33.69 -2.93
C LYS A 603 -3.78 32.55 -2.10
N VAL A 604 -2.99 31.87 -1.27
CA VAL A 604 -3.50 30.83 -0.36
C VAL A 604 -4.48 31.43 0.65
N LYS A 605 -4.21 32.62 1.20
CA LYS A 605 -5.18 33.33 2.06
C LYS A 605 -6.47 33.65 1.33
N GLU A 606 -6.38 34.11 0.08
CA GLU A 606 -7.57 34.36 -0.76
C GLU A 606 -8.38 33.07 -0.96
N MET A 607 -7.72 31.96 -1.30
CA MET A 607 -8.37 30.67 -1.52
C MET A 607 -9.01 30.10 -0.24
N ASP A 608 -8.38 30.26 0.92
CA ASP A 608 -9.00 29.95 2.22
C ASP A 608 -10.24 30.83 2.47
N GLY A 609 -10.17 32.12 2.14
CA GLY A 609 -11.32 33.02 2.22
C GLY A 609 -12.47 32.62 1.28
N ILE A 610 -12.17 32.09 0.09
CA ILE A 610 -13.17 31.52 -0.82
C ILE A 610 -13.79 30.24 -0.25
N LEU A 611 -13.00 29.35 0.37
CA LEU A 611 -13.53 28.20 1.10
C LEU A 611 -14.45 28.65 2.23
N GLY A 612 -14.05 29.66 3.00
CA GLY A 612 -14.90 30.25 4.04
C GLY A 612 -16.24 30.74 3.49
N TYR A 613 -16.19 31.46 2.36
CA TYR A 613 -17.39 31.92 1.67
C TYR A 613 -18.28 30.77 1.16
N ILE A 614 -17.70 29.66 0.68
CA ILE A 614 -18.45 28.45 0.30
C ILE A 614 -19.20 27.90 1.52
N LEU A 615 -18.49 27.71 2.64
CA LEU A 615 -19.06 27.15 3.86
C LEU A 615 -20.18 28.03 4.44
N ASP A 616 -19.97 29.34 4.48
CA ASP A 616 -20.96 30.30 4.98
C ASP A 616 -22.17 30.38 4.04
N SER A 617 -21.94 30.27 2.72
CA SER A 617 -23.02 30.21 1.74
C SER A 617 -23.82 28.92 1.85
N MET A 618 -23.18 27.77 2.06
CA MET A 618 -23.90 26.51 2.31
C MET A 618 -24.83 26.63 3.52
N GLN A 619 -24.39 27.28 4.60
CA GLN A 619 -25.24 27.55 5.75
C GLN A 619 -26.40 28.48 5.40
N LYS A 620 -26.12 29.60 4.73
CA LYS A 620 -27.14 30.58 4.28
C LYS A 620 -28.24 29.95 3.43
N TYR A 621 -27.88 29.01 2.55
CA TYR A 621 -28.82 28.30 1.67
C TYR A 621 -29.39 27.01 2.30
N SER A 622 -29.13 26.74 3.58
CA SER A 622 -29.59 25.53 4.29
C SER A 622 -29.17 24.21 3.60
N LEU A 623 -27.92 24.18 3.12
CA LEU A 623 -27.32 23.05 2.39
C LEU A 623 -26.39 22.19 3.25
N THR A 624 -26.00 22.65 4.45
CA THR A 624 -25.02 21.98 5.33
C THR A 624 -25.34 20.50 5.61
N ASP A 625 -26.61 20.17 5.82
CA ASP A 625 -27.04 18.81 6.12
C ASP A 625 -27.55 18.04 4.88
N LYS A 626 -27.44 18.64 3.69
CA LYS A 626 -27.95 18.09 2.42
C LYS A 626 -26.85 17.75 1.42
N VAL A 627 -25.74 18.49 1.46
CA VAL A 627 -24.69 18.42 0.44
C VAL A 627 -23.41 17.86 1.06
N ASN A 628 -22.85 16.84 0.41
CA ASN A 628 -21.47 16.43 0.66
C ASN A 628 -20.53 17.31 -0.18
N LEU A 629 -19.75 18.16 0.49
CA LEU A 629 -18.74 19.02 -0.12
C LEU A 629 -17.40 18.29 -0.17
N ILE A 630 -16.78 18.26 -1.35
CA ILE A 630 -15.40 17.80 -1.56
C ILE A 630 -14.62 18.96 -2.18
N VAL A 631 -13.48 19.31 -1.58
CA VAL A 631 -12.55 20.33 -2.05
C VAL A 631 -11.20 19.67 -2.27
N LEU A 632 -10.67 19.76 -3.49
CA LEU A 632 -9.42 19.12 -3.88
C LEU A 632 -8.65 19.96 -4.90
N SER A 633 -7.49 19.49 -5.30
CA SER A 633 -6.77 19.97 -6.48
C SER A 633 -6.33 18.80 -7.36
N ASP A 634 -5.87 19.12 -8.54
CA ASP A 634 -5.44 18.19 -9.59
C ASP A 634 -3.94 17.88 -9.52
N HIS A 635 -3.12 18.88 -9.21
CA HIS A 635 -1.68 18.74 -9.04
C HIS A 635 -1.11 19.75 -8.04
N GLY A 636 0.20 19.64 -7.80
CA GLY A 636 1.00 20.65 -7.11
C GLY A 636 1.75 21.56 -8.09
N MET A 637 2.89 22.08 -7.66
CA MET A 637 3.68 23.07 -8.37
C MET A 637 5.14 23.05 -7.87
N THR A 638 6.10 23.22 -8.78
CA THR A 638 7.52 23.40 -8.46
C THR A 638 8.10 24.62 -9.15
N THR A 639 9.23 25.11 -8.66
CA THR A 639 9.93 26.25 -9.24
C THR A 639 10.70 25.82 -10.50
N ILE A 640 10.64 26.62 -11.55
CA ILE A 640 11.44 26.44 -12.77
C ILE A 640 12.43 27.59 -12.96
N ASP A 641 13.58 27.28 -13.55
CA ASP A 641 14.62 28.25 -13.89
C ASP A 641 14.89 28.21 -15.40
N LEU A 642 14.13 29.02 -16.15
CA LEU A 642 14.26 29.11 -17.60
C LEU A 642 15.54 29.83 -18.07
N GLN A 643 16.38 30.33 -17.16
CA GLN A 643 17.66 30.96 -17.52
C GLN A 643 18.82 29.97 -17.41
N HIS A 644 18.76 29.04 -16.45
CA HIS A 644 19.87 28.14 -16.14
C HIS A 644 19.55 26.65 -16.24
N ARG A 645 18.27 26.26 -16.25
CA ARG A 645 17.82 24.85 -16.24
C ARG A 645 16.95 24.50 -17.45
N LEU A 646 17.49 24.76 -18.64
CA LEU A 646 16.87 24.40 -19.91
C LEU A 646 17.55 23.22 -20.58
N ILE A 647 16.74 22.35 -21.18
CA ILE A 647 17.16 21.28 -22.09
C ILE A 647 16.62 21.64 -23.47
N ASP A 648 17.48 22.19 -24.34
CA ASP A 648 17.11 22.53 -25.71
C ASP A 648 17.36 21.34 -26.64
N ILE A 649 16.29 20.63 -27.02
CA ILE A 649 16.42 19.44 -27.88
C ILE A 649 16.90 19.78 -29.30
N SER A 650 16.81 21.04 -29.73
CA SER A 650 17.34 21.47 -31.03
C SER A 650 18.88 21.43 -31.09
N GLN A 651 19.54 21.36 -29.94
CA GLN A 651 20.98 21.16 -29.83
C GLN A 651 21.38 19.68 -29.84
N ILE A 652 20.40 18.77 -29.75
CA ILE A 652 20.59 17.33 -29.63
C ILE A 652 20.24 16.61 -30.94
N VAL A 653 19.16 17.02 -31.58
CA VAL A 653 18.64 16.44 -32.83
C VAL A 653 18.41 17.51 -33.88
N ASP A 654 18.47 17.13 -35.16
CA ASP A 654 18.16 18.06 -36.24
C ASP A 654 16.64 18.24 -36.33
N MET A 655 16.14 19.39 -35.89
CA MET A 655 14.69 19.66 -35.87
C MET A 655 14.03 19.62 -37.25
N LYS A 656 14.80 19.81 -38.34
CA LYS A 656 14.27 19.75 -39.70
C LYS A 656 14.32 18.34 -40.27
N GLU A 657 15.38 17.58 -40.00
CA GLU A 657 15.61 16.25 -40.60
C GLU A 657 15.10 15.08 -39.76
N ASP A 658 15.13 15.22 -38.42
CA ASP A 658 14.82 14.15 -37.48
C ASP A 658 13.40 14.27 -36.90
N VAL A 659 12.89 15.48 -36.67
CA VAL A 659 11.63 15.73 -35.95
C VAL A 659 10.53 16.20 -36.91
N LEU A 660 9.34 15.58 -36.84
CA LEU A 660 8.17 15.98 -37.63
C LEU A 660 7.42 17.11 -36.90
N PHE A 661 7.12 16.88 -35.62
CA PHE A 661 6.63 17.89 -34.68
C PHE A 661 6.77 17.39 -33.25
N THR A 662 6.66 18.30 -32.30
CA THR A 662 6.57 18.01 -30.87
C THR A 662 5.20 18.40 -30.33
N MET A 663 4.81 17.83 -29.18
CA MET A 663 3.65 18.26 -28.39
C MET A 663 4.07 18.42 -26.94
N ASP A 664 3.41 19.37 -26.26
CA ASP A 664 3.80 19.87 -24.95
C ASP A 664 5.28 20.35 -24.90
N GLY A 665 5.70 20.80 -23.73
CA GLY A 665 7.03 21.31 -23.41
C GLY A 665 7.15 21.58 -21.92
N GLY A 666 8.34 21.95 -21.46
CA GLY A 666 8.63 22.11 -20.03
C GLY A 666 8.92 20.76 -19.37
N PRO A 667 8.15 20.28 -18.39
CA PRO A 667 8.45 19.06 -17.63
C PRO A 667 8.49 17.78 -18.46
N ILE A 668 7.71 17.73 -19.54
CA ILE A 668 7.57 16.59 -20.43
C ILE A 668 7.48 17.07 -21.87
N MET A 669 7.89 16.22 -22.82
CA MET A 669 7.74 16.50 -24.24
C MET A 669 7.46 15.21 -25.01
N HIS A 670 6.45 15.26 -25.88
CA HIS A 670 6.19 14.24 -26.87
C HIS A 670 6.87 14.60 -28.19
N ILE A 671 7.55 13.64 -28.81
CA ILE A 671 8.32 13.86 -30.03
C ILE A 671 7.84 12.87 -31.09
N ASN A 672 7.35 13.39 -32.22
CA ASN A 672 7.01 12.59 -33.39
C ASN A 672 8.16 12.69 -34.40
N PRO A 673 8.91 11.61 -34.67
CA PRO A 673 10.05 11.65 -35.57
C PRO A 673 9.63 11.59 -37.05
N LYS A 674 10.43 12.18 -37.95
CA LYS A 674 10.30 12.03 -39.42
C LYS A 674 10.84 10.70 -39.94
N ARG A 675 11.78 10.12 -39.19
CA ARG A 675 12.49 8.89 -39.51
C ARG A 675 12.19 7.84 -38.42
N SER A 676 12.87 6.70 -38.46
CA SER A 676 12.76 5.66 -37.43
C SER A 676 12.92 6.25 -36.02
N PRO A 677 11.97 6.04 -35.09
CA PRO A 677 12.07 6.49 -33.69
C PRO A 677 13.37 6.05 -33.02
N GLU A 678 13.86 4.85 -33.33
CA GLU A 678 15.07 4.24 -32.79
C GLU A 678 16.31 5.08 -33.11
N ASN A 679 16.38 5.67 -34.30
CA ASN A 679 17.52 6.51 -34.70
C ASN A 679 17.53 7.83 -33.93
N VAL A 680 16.36 8.47 -33.79
CA VAL A 680 16.24 9.76 -33.10
C VAL A 680 16.48 9.59 -31.61
N ILE A 681 15.90 8.57 -30.98
CA ILE A 681 16.14 8.32 -29.55
C ILE A 681 17.59 7.92 -29.27
N GLN A 682 18.25 7.17 -30.17
CA GLN A 682 19.66 6.83 -29.99
C GLN A 682 20.55 8.08 -30.02
N LYS A 683 20.26 9.05 -30.90
CA LYS A 683 20.95 10.37 -30.89
C LYS A 683 20.77 11.06 -29.55
N MET A 684 19.54 11.11 -29.03
CA MET A 684 19.24 11.73 -27.73
C MET A 684 19.92 11.02 -26.56
N ARG A 685 19.97 9.68 -26.56
CA ARG A 685 20.66 8.88 -25.54
C ARG A 685 22.17 9.05 -25.60
N ASN A 686 22.76 9.03 -26.80
CA ASN A 686 24.20 9.19 -26.99
C ASN A 686 24.68 10.58 -26.55
N ALA A 687 23.86 11.62 -26.72
CA ALA A 687 24.17 12.96 -26.24
C ALA A 687 24.31 13.04 -24.71
N SER A 688 23.77 12.05 -23.96
CA SER A 688 23.93 11.91 -22.51
C SER A 688 23.62 13.21 -21.75
N VAL A 689 22.55 13.91 -22.16
CA VAL A 689 22.17 15.21 -21.60
C VAL A 689 21.72 15.03 -20.15
N PRO A 690 22.39 15.66 -19.16
CA PRO A 690 21.96 15.60 -17.77
C PRO A 690 20.52 16.09 -17.61
N HIS A 691 19.81 15.53 -16.63
CA HIS A 691 18.43 15.92 -16.29
C HIS A 691 17.37 15.67 -17.36
N LEU A 692 17.72 14.97 -18.44
CA LEU A 692 16.81 14.52 -19.48
C LEU A 692 16.75 13.00 -19.47
N THR A 693 15.54 12.44 -19.36
CA THR A 693 15.30 11.02 -19.63
C THR A 693 14.39 10.86 -20.83
N VAL A 694 14.76 9.97 -21.75
CA VAL A 694 14.01 9.70 -22.98
C VAL A 694 13.62 8.22 -23.10
N TYR A 695 12.38 8.00 -23.50
CA TYR A 695 11.75 6.70 -23.65
C TYR A 695 11.21 6.55 -25.07
N LEU A 696 11.41 5.38 -25.68
CA LEU A 696 10.46 4.91 -26.66
C LEU A 696 9.13 4.69 -25.94
N LYS A 697 8.03 4.83 -26.66
CA LYS A 697 6.69 4.63 -26.12
C LYS A 697 6.54 3.32 -25.33
N GLU A 698 7.15 2.26 -25.84
CA GLU A 698 7.10 0.90 -25.28
C GLU A 698 7.96 0.76 -24.01
N GLU A 699 8.88 1.69 -23.76
CA GLU A 699 9.78 1.72 -22.61
C GLU A 699 9.25 2.61 -21.47
N ILE A 700 8.15 3.33 -21.69
CA ILE A 700 7.53 4.17 -20.64
C ILE A 700 7.15 3.28 -19.45
N PRO A 701 7.53 3.66 -18.20
CA PRO A 701 7.27 2.85 -17.01
C PRO A 701 5.79 2.47 -16.86
N VAL A 702 5.53 1.17 -16.66
CA VAL A 702 4.16 0.63 -16.63
C VAL A 702 3.36 1.13 -15.42
N GLU A 703 4.06 1.46 -14.33
CA GLU A 703 3.49 2.03 -13.10
C GLU A 703 2.92 3.43 -13.29
N TRP A 704 3.30 4.15 -14.34
CA TRP A 704 2.74 5.47 -14.67
C TRP A 704 1.38 5.37 -15.35
N HIS A 705 1.01 4.19 -15.88
CA HIS A 705 -0.26 4.01 -16.61
C HIS A 705 -0.49 5.06 -17.71
N TYR A 706 0.58 5.37 -18.45
CA TYR A 706 0.58 6.45 -19.45
C TYR A 706 0.80 5.95 -20.89
N GLY A 707 1.68 4.97 -21.10
CA GLY A 707 2.18 4.60 -22.43
C GLY A 707 1.15 3.92 -23.36
N LYS A 708 0.07 3.33 -22.85
CA LYS A 708 -0.84 2.47 -23.63
C LYS A 708 -1.96 3.21 -24.36
N ASN A 709 -1.70 4.41 -24.87
CA ASN A 709 -2.64 5.16 -25.70
C ASN A 709 -2.03 5.56 -27.04
N ARG A 710 -2.80 5.49 -28.13
CA ARG A 710 -2.33 5.87 -29.47
C ARG A 710 -1.89 7.33 -29.58
N ARG A 711 -2.39 8.21 -28.70
CA ARG A 711 -2.04 9.64 -28.65
C ARG A 711 -0.65 9.88 -28.07
N VAL A 712 -0.11 8.92 -27.33
CA VAL A 712 1.30 8.96 -26.90
C VAL A 712 2.18 8.71 -28.11
N MET A 713 3.02 9.70 -28.40
CA MET A 713 3.96 9.68 -29.53
C MET A 713 5.06 8.61 -29.39
N PRO A 714 5.74 8.26 -30.49
CA PRO A 714 6.79 7.22 -30.48
C PRO A 714 7.94 7.50 -29.51
N ILE A 715 8.28 8.78 -29.27
CA ILE A 715 9.31 9.18 -28.30
C ILE A 715 8.67 10.09 -27.25
N PHE A 716 8.99 9.83 -25.99
CA PHE A 716 8.56 10.60 -24.84
C PHE A 716 9.75 11.00 -23.98
N ALA A 717 9.82 12.26 -23.60
CA ALA A 717 10.90 12.82 -22.81
C ALA A 717 10.37 13.41 -21.50
N THR A 718 11.13 13.24 -20.42
CA THR A 718 10.86 13.81 -19.10
C THR A 718 12.08 14.56 -18.60
N ALA A 719 11.87 15.72 -18.01
CA ALA A 719 12.90 16.47 -17.28
C ALA A 719 12.88 16.13 -15.79
N ASP A 720 14.04 16.20 -15.14
CA ASP A 720 14.11 16.22 -13.68
C ASP A 720 13.41 17.46 -13.10
N GLU A 721 13.00 17.40 -11.84
CA GLU A 721 12.29 18.49 -11.18
C GLU A 721 13.03 19.85 -11.31
N GLY A 722 12.30 20.87 -11.78
CA GLY A 722 12.82 22.23 -11.97
C GLY A 722 13.60 22.46 -13.26
N TRP A 723 13.76 21.43 -14.11
CA TRP A 723 14.27 21.56 -15.48
C TRP A 723 13.14 21.61 -16.50
N ALA A 724 13.37 22.26 -17.64
CA ALA A 724 12.39 22.40 -18.72
C ALA A 724 12.96 22.01 -20.09
N ILE A 725 12.25 21.13 -20.80
CA ILE A 725 12.52 20.70 -22.17
C ILE A 725 11.90 21.69 -23.15
N VAL A 726 12.71 22.21 -24.08
CA VAL A 726 12.31 23.22 -25.05
C VAL A 726 12.87 22.88 -26.43
N THR A 727 12.29 23.47 -27.48
CA THR A 727 12.81 23.37 -28.86
C THR A 727 13.54 24.63 -29.30
N ASN A 728 13.57 25.66 -28.46
CA ASN A 728 14.26 26.92 -28.70
C ASN A 728 14.52 27.63 -27.35
N ALA A 729 15.75 27.56 -26.87
CA ALA A 729 16.15 28.17 -25.60
C ALA A 729 15.96 29.69 -25.58
N SER A 730 16.26 30.39 -26.69
CA SER A 730 16.14 31.84 -26.75
C SER A 730 14.70 32.33 -26.57
N ILE A 731 13.71 31.61 -27.13
CA ILE A 731 12.30 31.92 -26.92
C ILE A 731 11.90 31.60 -25.47
N ALA A 732 12.31 30.44 -24.96
CA ALA A 732 11.97 30.02 -23.60
C ALA A 732 12.49 31.00 -22.53
N MET A 733 13.70 31.55 -22.71
CA MET A 733 14.28 32.55 -21.81
C MET A 733 13.51 33.88 -21.78
N THR A 734 12.63 34.15 -22.76
CA THR A 734 11.75 35.34 -22.76
C THR A 734 10.47 35.15 -21.95
N LEU A 735 10.14 33.90 -21.58
CA LEU A 735 8.96 33.60 -20.79
C LEU A 735 9.17 34.09 -19.35
N SER A 736 8.10 34.60 -18.75
CA SER A 736 8.11 35.11 -17.38
C SER A 736 7.89 34.03 -16.32
N ASP A 737 7.50 32.82 -16.73
CA ASP A 737 7.08 31.76 -15.82
C ASP A 737 8.19 31.36 -14.84
N LYS A 738 7.79 31.18 -13.59
CA LYS A 738 8.63 30.86 -12.43
C LYS A 738 8.24 29.54 -11.77
N GLY A 739 7.05 29.02 -12.08
CA GLY A 739 6.61 27.70 -11.66
C GLY A 739 6.11 26.88 -12.85
N ASP A 740 6.18 25.55 -12.73
CA ASP A 740 5.51 24.62 -13.64
C ASP A 740 5.15 23.32 -12.89
N HIS A 741 4.36 22.48 -13.55
CA HIS A 741 3.86 21.19 -13.10
C HIS A 741 3.71 20.25 -14.30
N GLY A 742 3.62 18.94 -14.09
CA GLY A 742 3.66 17.95 -15.17
C GLY A 742 4.78 16.92 -15.00
N TYR A 743 5.65 17.13 -14.03
CA TYR A 743 6.70 16.19 -13.61
C TYR A 743 6.14 14.88 -13.06
N ASN A 744 7.05 13.97 -12.73
CA ASN A 744 6.75 12.68 -12.10
C ASN A 744 5.83 12.87 -10.88
N ASN A 745 4.71 12.16 -10.88
CA ASN A 745 3.71 12.23 -9.83
C ASN A 745 4.19 11.65 -8.49
N ALA A 746 5.38 11.03 -8.41
CA ALA A 746 6.02 10.62 -7.16
C ALA A 746 6.53 11.81 -6.32
N LEU A 747 6.85 12.95 -6.95
CA LEU A 747 7.41 14.13 -6.28
C LEU A 747 6.40 14.75 -5.31
N LEU A 748 6.86 15.14 -4.11
CA LEU A 748 6.01 15.81 -3.12
C LEU A 748 5.51 17.16 -3.63
N SER A 749 6.32 17.88 -4.41
CA SER A 749 5.91 19.14 -5.03
C SER A 749 4.73 19.00 -5.98
N MET A 750 4.46 17.80 -6.50
CA MET A 750 3.36 17.56 -7.43
C MET A 750 2.07 17.11 -6.74
N LYS A 751 2.06 16.96 -5.41
CA LYS A 751 0.92 16.39 -4.69
C LYS A 751 -0.18 17.42 -4.44
N PRO A 752 -1.44 17.13 -4.85
CA PRO A 752 -2.60 17.95 -4.53
C PRO A 752 -3.17 17.75 -3.11
N ILE A 753 -4.03 18.68 -2.70
CA ILE A 753 -4.83 18.62 -1.46
C ILE A 753 -6.10 17.77 -1.64
N PHE A 754 -6.68 17.31 -0.51
CA PHE A 754 -8.03 16.75 -0.45
C PHE A 754 -8.70 16.99 0.91
N TYR A 755 -9.91 17.54 0.87
CA TYR A 755 -10.80 17.77 2.00
C TYR A 755 -12.23 17.40 1.61
N ALA A 756 -12.99 16.82 2.53
CA ALA A 756 -14.40 16.52 2.35
C ALA A 756 -15.18 16.76 3.65
N MET A 757 -16.40 17.27 3.57
CA MET A 757 -17.31 17.37 4.72
C MET A 757 -18.76 17.25 4.27
N GLY A 758 -19.66 16.89 5.17
CA GLY A 758 -21.08 16.80 4.85
C GLY A 758 -21.80 15.73 5.67
N PRO A 759 -23.09 15.52 5.41
CA PRO A 759 -23.94 14.60 6.18
C PRO A 759 -23.49 13.14 6.10
N ASN A 760 -22.78 12.75 5.03
CA ASN A 760 -22.33 11.38 4.83
C ASN A 760 -20.82 11.23 4.97
N ILE A 761 -20.09 12.30 5.25
CA ILE A 761 -18.63 12.28 5.42
C ILE A 761 -18.28 12.16 6.91
N ARG A 762 -17.27 11.33 7.24
CA ARG A 762 -16.79 11.22 8.60
C ARG A 762 -16.19 12.54 9.08
N ARG A 763 -16.48 12.89 10.32
CA ARG A 763 -15.99 14.11 10.98
C ARG A 763 -14.66 13.86 11.68
N ASN A 764 -13.83 14.89 11.76
CA ASN A 764 -12.54 14.89 12.43
C ASN A 764 -11.67 13.67 12.06
N TYR A 765 -11.62 13.36 10.77
CA TYR A 765 -10.96 12.15 10.29
C TYR A 765 -9.83 12.51 9.33
N GLN A 766 -8.59 12.37 9.78
CA GLN A 766 -7.44 12.46 8.90
C GLN A 766 -7.19 11.11 8.24
N VAL A 767 -7.20 11.08 6.92
CA VAL A 767 -6.86 9.91 6.12
C VAL A 767 -5.43 10.03 5.60
N SER A 768 -4.80 8.89 5.41
CA SER A 768 -3.51 8.84 4.73
C SER A 768 -3.66 9.08 3.23
N VAL A 769 -2.58 8.87 2.49
CA VAL A 769 -2.53 9.10 1.05
C VAL A 769 -3.38 8.09 0.29
N PHE A 770 -4.20 8.56 -0.65
CA PHE A 770 -5.00 7.75 -1.56
C PHE A 770 -4.85 8.25 -3.01
N LYS A 771 -5.41 7.55 -4.01
CA LYS A 771 -5.22 7.92 -5.43
C LYS A 771 -6.39 8.77 -5.94
N ASN A 772 -6.13 9.77 -6.79
CA ASN A 772 -7.16 10.61 -7.40
C ASN A 772 -8.19 9.83 -8.24
N VAL A 773 -7.81 8.68 -8.82
CA VAL A 773 -8.75 7.75 -9.51
C VAL A 773 -9.86 7.24 -8.57
N ASP A 774 -9.65 7.26 -7.26
CA ASP A 774 -10.64 6.81 -6.27
C ASP A 774 -11.77 7.83 -6.02
N ILE A 775 -11.63 9.07 -6.51
CA ILE A 775 -12.66 10.11 -6.36
C ILE A 775 -13.94 9.74 -7.13
N TYR A 776 -13.81 9.16 -8.33
CA TYR A 776 -14.95 8.74 -9.13
C TYR A 776 -15.86 7.74 -8.39
N PRO A 777 -15.36 6.58 -7.92
CA PRO A 777 -16.20 5.64 -7.17
C PRO A 777 -16.67 6.20 -5.82
N LEU A 778 -15.91 7.11 -5.17
CA LEU A 778 -16.37 7.80 -3.95
C LEU A 778 -17.61 8.65 -4.21
N VAL A 779 -17.57 9.48 -5.26
CA VAL A 779 -18.70 10.34 -5.61
C VAL A 779 -19.89 9.51 -6.08
N CYS A 780 -19.66 8.42 -6.82
CA CYS A 780 -20.72 7.48 -7.19
C CYS A 780 -21.41 6.89 -5.95
N GLU A 781 -20.66 6.45 -4.94
CA GLU A 781 -21.24 5.94 -3.68
C GLU A 781 -22.08 7.00 -2.96
N LEU A 782 -21.58 8.24 -2.85
CA LEU A 782 -22.31 9.36 -2.21
C LEU A 782 -23.61 9.72 -2.95
N LEU A 783 -23.62 9.55 -4.29
CA LEU A 783 -24.78 9.76 -5.14
C LEU A 783 -25.67 8.51 -5.28
N GLN A 784 -25.27 7.37 -4.70
CA GLN A 784 -25.93 6.06 -4.86
C GLN A 784 -26.04 5.63 -6.33
N LEU A 785 -25.00 5.92 -7.11
CA LEU A 785 -24.88 5.56 -8.51
C LEU A 785 -23.96 4.35 -8.67
N PRO A 786 -24.29 3.37 -9.52
CA PRO A 786 -23.33 2.33 -9.88
C PRO A 786 -22.23 2.97 -10.77
N PRO A 787 -20.94 2.84 -10.39
CA PRO A 787 -19.86 3.43 -11.16
C PRO A 787 -19.68 2.70 -12.51
N ALA A 788 -19.36 3.44 -13.57
CA ALA A 788 -18.85 2.83 -14.81
C ALA A 788 -17.50 2.14 -14.56
N ALA A 789 -17.05 1.28 -15.47
CA ALA A 789 -15.73 0.65 -15.37
C ALA A 789 -14.62 1.70 -15.25
N ASN A 790 -13.83 1.62 -14.19
CA ASN A 790 -12.80 2.60 -13.83
C ASN A 790 -11.63 1.91 -13.11
N ASN A 791 -10.53 2.63 -12.90
CA ASN A 791 -9.32 2.16 -12.20
C ASN A 791 -9.31 2.48 -10.70
N GLY A 792 -10.28 3.28 -10.24
CA GLY A 792 -10.50 3.61 -8.84
C GLY A 792 -11.00 2.43 -8.00
N SER A 793 -10.89 2.57 -6.69
CA SER A 793 -11.36 1.56 -5.73
C SER A 793 -12.10 2.24 -4.58
N LEU A 794 -13.42 2.09 -4.55
CA LEU A 794 -14.25 2.55 -3.42
C LEU A 794 -13.69 2.07 -2.08
N ARG A 795 -13.17 0.83 -2.00
CA ARG A 795 -12.57 0.29 -0.77
C ARG A 795 -11.45 1.15 -0.17
N ARG A 796 -10.69 1.90 -0.97
CA ARG A 796 -9.61 2.79 -0.48
C ARG A 796 -10.14 4.05 0.19
N VAL A 797 -11.35 4.46 -0.17
CA VAL A 797 -11.98 5.73 0.24
C VAL A 797 -13.29 5.50 1.01
N GLN A 798 -13.68 4.24 1.22
CA GLN A 798 -14.91 3.86 1.92
C GLN A 798 -14.92 4.37 3.37
N SER A 799 -13.74 4.43 4.01
CA SER A 799 -13.59 4.97 5.35
C SER A 799 -13.89 6.47 5.42
N PHE A 800 -14.03 7.18 4.30
CA PHE A 800 -14.34 8.61 4.31
C PHE A 800 -15.82 8.84 4.61
N ILE A 801 -16.65 7.80 4.46
CA ILE A 801 -18.11 7.86 4.60
C ILE A 801 -18.53 7.33 5.99
N VAL A 802 -19.57 7.91 6.58
CA VAL A 802 -20.20 7.45 7.84
C VAL A 802 -20.88 6.09 7.62
N SER A 803 -20.68 5.13 8.55
CA SER A 803 -21.37 3.83 8.55
C SER A 803 -22.72 3.94 9.27
N ASN A 804 -23.84 3.70 8.58
CA ASN A 804 -25.21 3.81 9.10
C ASN A 804 -25.67 2.58 9.94
N ASP A 805 -24.84 2.10 10.87
CA ASP A 805 -25.27 1.06 11.82
C ASP A 805 -25.82 1.63 13.14
N SER A 806 -25.87 2.96 13.29
CA SER A 806 -26.17 3.62 14.58
C SER A 806 -27.44 4.48 14.61
N VAL A 807 -28.26 4.50 13.56
CA VAL A 807 -29.49 5.32 13.53
C VAL A 807 -30.62 4.53 12.89
N ASN A 808 -31.35 3.72 13.68
CA ASN A 808 -32.79 3.35 13.49
C ASN A 808 -33.27 2.09 14.25
N SER A 809 -32.51 1.48 15.16
CA SER A 809 -32.91 0.17 15.71
C SER A 809 -33.70 0.17 17.04
N SER A 810 -34.27 1.28 17.52
CA SER A 810 -34.78 1.34 18.90
C SER A 810 -36.30 1.20 19.12
N THR A 811 -37.18 1.02 18.12
CA THR A 811 -38.63 1.07 18.44
C THR A 811 -39.60 0.08 17.77
N GLU A 812 -39.22 -0.81 16.86
CA GLU A 812 -40.23 -1.67 16.17
C GLU A 812 -40.12 -3.19 16.36
N LEU A 813 -39.11 -3.71 17.07
CA LEU A 813 -38.88 -5.17 17.19
C LEU A 813 -39.52 -5.86 18.41
N SER A 814 -40.21 -5.13 19.29
CA SER A 814 -40.71 -5.67 20.56
C SER A 814 -42.12 -6.28 20.50
N THR A 815 -42.90 -6.03 19.43
CA THR A 815 -44.32 -6.46 19.38
C THR A 815 -44.52 -7.74 18.58
N LEU A 816 -43.71 -8.03 17.56
CA LEU A 816 -43.89 -9.22 16.70
C LEU A 816 -43.40 -10.52 17.37
N SER A 817 -42.37 -10.43 18.20
CA SER A 817 -41.75 -11.56 18.89
C SER A 817 -42.65 -12.17 19.98
N VAL A 818 -43.53 -11.37 20.58
CA VAL A 818 -44.49 -11.83 21.61
C VAL A 818 -45.62 -12.67 21.00
N TRP A 819 -46.09 -12.31 19.80
CA TRP A 819 -47.18 -13.05 19.13
C TRP A 819 -46.74 -14.41 18.57
N VAL A 820 -45.49 -14.51 18.10
CA VAL A 820 -44.93 -15.79 17.61
C VAL A 820 -44.74 -16.78 18.77
N LEU A 821 -44.32 -16.32 19.94
CA LEU A 821 -44.16 -17.17 21.14
C LEU A 821 -45.50 -17.70 21.66
N LEU A 822 -46.57 -16.91 21.57
CA LEU A 822 -47.92 -17.33 21.97
C LEU A 822 -48.48 -18.41 21.04
N LEU A 823 -48.29 -18.27 19.72
CA LEU A 823 -48.73 -19.25 18.71
C LEU A 823 -48.00 -20.59 18.86
N PHE A 824 -46.69 -20.59 19.16
CA PHE A 824 -45.94 -21.82 19.40
C PHE A 824 -46.36 -22.57 20.68
N SER A 825 -46.81 -21.86 21.73
CA SER A 825 -47.27 -22.51 22.96
C SER A 825 -48.62 -23.23 22.80
N ILE A 826 -49.51 -22.69 21.96
CA ILE A 826 -50.84 -23.27 21.68
C ILE A 826 -50.72 -24.50 20.76
N ILE A 827 -49.80 -24.49 19.79
CA ILE A 827 -49.57 -25.64 18.91
C ILE A 827 -48.90 -26.79 19.68
N SER A 828 -47.95 -26.47 20.58
CA SER A 828 -47.28 -27.43 21.46
C SER A 828 -48.25 -28.16 22.39
N SER A 829 -49.19 -27.43 23.02
CA SER A 829 -50.17 -28.04 23.93
C SER A 829 -51.17 -28.95 23.21
N THR A 830 -51.53 -28.61 21.97
CA THR A 830 -52.47 -29.41 21.15
C THR A 830 -51.83 -30.72 20.68
N ILE A 831 -50.55 -30.70 20.30
CA ILE A 831 -49.80 -31.89 19.86
C ILE A 831 -49.51 -32.85 21.04
N MET A 832 -49.20 -32.32 22.23
CA MET A 832 -49.00 -33.13 23.43
C MET A 832 -50.29 -33.81 23.94
N SER A 833 -51.47 -33.26 23.64
CA SER A 833 -52.75 -33.87 24.03
C SER A 833 -53.10 -35.10 23.19
N ASN A 834 -52.75 -35.11 21.89
CA ASN A 834 -53.05 -36.20 20.96
C ASN A 834 -52.07 -37.39 21.06
N LEU A 835 -50.88 -37.20 21.64
CA LEU A 835 -49.90 -38.26 21.87
C LEU A 835 -50.14 -39.07 23.16
N ARG A 836 -51.14 -38.70 23.98
CA ARG A 836 -51.53 -39.46 25.19
C ARG A 836 -52.71 -40.42 24.97
N SER A 837 -53.25 -40.49 23.76
CA SER A 837 -54.40 -41.34 23.42
C SER A 837 -54.12 -42.36 22.30
N LEU A 838 -52.85 -42.72 22.08
CA LEU A 838 -52.43 -43.78 21.15
C LEU A 838 -51.64 -44.86 21.88
#